data_AF-A0A165DHJ3-F1
#
_entry.id   AF-A0A165DHJ3-F1
#
_cell.length_a   1.000
_cell.length_b   1.000
_cell.length_c   1.000
_cell.angle_alpha   90.00
_cell.angle_beta   90.00
_cell.angle_gamma   90.00
#
_symmetry.space_group_name_H-M   'P 1'
#
loop_
_entity.id
_entity.type
_entity.pdbx_description
1 polymer ?
#
loop_
_entity_poly.entity_id
_entity_poly.type
_entity_poly.pdbx_seq_one_letter_code
_entity_poly.pdbx_strand_id
1 'polypeptide(L)'
;VTGASSGMGRAMTERVLSEGDIAVATLRKPQVLSSLSEQYPASQLLVLKLDVTQPQEISAAFEAATGAFGRVDVVFSNAGYAILGEVESVPDAEARRLFDTNFWGAMNVAREAVRQFREVNKPIGGRLITIVSALGVATSPAFAYYSASKHALESGLECLSKVRAPASILVHPDDLTLYFQELNPAWNIKMTNILPGGFATRGAQPESLVQTPPHPAYSYPDSAVQQLRVYIPNAPLPGDTVKAMKMIYHKLSKDPNPPLRVPLGKDAVTGFRARGKLLLDDATSTEVLSEDLLIEGKELMTNLDEHDACDAGELSCRHKSLRTASLYQCRQRLRPLCTSMYLDGVADTSLQPQLIDTPICIPLASAAPMYSCNTFDEPEPLNVYALPSRSLAPSDFHQQCDSLNGLFPSNVYYPNSTVYAQEESTYYSLQQAEQVPACRVVPTSAEDVAKVVQLATENECIFAVRSGGHMNWKGSSNVGPAGFTIDLQQLNQLSLSSDHSTLSIGPGNPWADVYEFIAPLNLTVTGGRASTVGVGGFLMGGGISFFSYQYGLGAGYITQYEIALANGTLVNASSEDNAPLHWALALGSTNFGVVTQFTMETFALDGMWGGTLSLDIQQAPAVMDYFLTFINKLVDDPKGLSAITMAWNPTAQDYDMFLSIAYLEPVSYPPLFSGLEQFTSNATENTLEITNLTAITAAFAAGDPSGTRTAWWTLTFEADKQLVLDVQQYGQELFSDLVAVNGTAWSLNIQPINNQMITATQAAHNPAGLQGSNLFLILQEVTWEDATLDEVIEDRSRDYLAWAEALARERGLLNRFLYLNYADGSQPVYAQIGLDNLEKLQAVKSAYDPDNALGRLWHGGFKF
;
A
#
# COMPACT_ATOMS: atom_id res chain seq x y z
N VAL A 1 1.04 16.62 -33.95
CA VAL A 1 1.51 15.22 -33.88
C VAL A 1 2.87 15.10 -34.56
N THR A 2 3.92 14.70 -33.85
CA THR A 2 5.25 14.42 -34.45
C THR A 2 5.39 12.96 -34.88
N GLY A 3 6.08 12.72 -36.00
CA GLY A 3 6.25 11.36 -36.52
C GLY A 3 4.95 10.76 -37.07
N ALA A 4 4.15 11.56 -37.79
CA ALA A 4 2.83 11.17 -38.28
C ALA A 4 2.84 10.16 -39.44
N SER A 5 4.00 9.70 -39.90
CA SER A 5 4.14 8.86 -41.10
C SER A 5 3.59 7.44 -40.94
N SER A 6 3.63 6.87 -39.73
CA SER A 6 3.26 5.47 -39.47
C SER A 6 2.98 5.22 -37.98
N GLY A 7 2.55 4.00 -37.64
CA GLY A 7 2.42 3.53 -36.26
C GLY A 7 1.47 4.40 -35.41
N MET A 8 1.86 4.67 -34.16
CA MET A 8 1.08 5.46 -33.22
C MET A 8 0.85 6.91 -33.70
N GLY A 9 1.86 7.56 -34.29
CA GLY A 9 1.71 8.92 -34.81
C GLY A 9 0.67 9.03 -35.93
N ARG A 10 0.68 8.08 -36.87
CA ARG A 10 -0.34 8.00 -37.93
C ARG A 10 -1.73 7.71 -37.36
N ALA A 11 -1.83 6.71 -36.48
CA ALA A 11 -3.10 6.32 -35.86
C ALA A 11 -3.70 7.47 -35.00
N MET A 12 -2.88 8.24 -34.29
CA MET A 12 -3.33 9.43 -33.56
C MET A 12 -3.81 10.52 -34.52
N THR A 13 -3.10 10.75 -35.63
CA THR A 13 -3.49 11.73 -36.64
C THR A 13 -4.87 11.38 -37.25
N GLU A 14 -5.06 10.13 -37.66
CA GLU A 14 -6.34 9.62 -38.15
C GLU A 14 -7.43 9.70 -37.07
N ARG A 15 -7.08 9.43 -35.81
CA ARG A 15 -8.02 9.51 -34.69
C ARG A 15 -8.55 10.92 -34.49
N VAL A 16 -7.67 11.91 -34.43
CA VAL A 16 -8.03 13.33 -34.30
C VAL A 16 -8.94 13.76 -35.46
N LEU A 17 -8.54 13.45 -36.70
CA LEU A 17 -9.32 13.80 -37.89
C LEU A 17 -10.70 13.12 -37.93
N SER A 18 -10.79 11.85 -37.51
CA SER A 18 -12.05 11.10 -37.45
C SER A 18 -13.06 11.69 -36.48
N GLU A 19 -12.60 12.47 -35.51
CA GLU A 19 -13.43 13.08 -34.47
C GLU A 19 -13.87 14.50 -34.82
N GLY A 20 -13.47 15.00 -35.99
CA GLY A 20 -13.78 16.37 -36.42
C GLY A 20 -12.79 17.43 -35.93
N ASP A 21 -11.76 17.03 -35.19
CA ASP A 21 -10.75 17.94 -34.65
C ASP A 21 -9.66 18.27 -35.68
N ILE A 22 -8.88 19.30 -35.37
CA ILE A 22 -7.80 19.81 -36.21
C ILE A 22 -6.51 19.02 -35.92
N ALA A 23 -5.87 18.52 -36.97
CA ALA A 23 -4.58 17.83 -36.88
C ALA A 23 -3.48 18.60 -37.61
N VAL A 24 -2.42 18.96 -36.86
CA VAL A 24 -1.13 19.32 -37.45
C VAL A 24 -0.25 18.07 -37.45
N ALA A 25 -0.03 17.50 -38.63
CA ALA A 25 0.70 16.26 -38.82
C ALA A 25 2.11 16.56 -39.36
N THR A 26 3.15 16.21 -38.58
CA THR A 26 4.53 16.53 -38.95
C THR A 26 5.37 15.29 -39.16
N LEU A 27 6.19 15.32 -40.22
CA LEU A 27 7.02 14.20 -40.67
C LEU A 27 8.10 14.66 -41.66
N ARG A 28 9.19 13.89 -41.78
CA ARG A 28 10.31 14.23 -42.69
C ARG A 28 9.94 14.25 -44.18
N LYS A 29 8.95 13.44 -44.57
CA LYS A 29 8.51 13.24 -45.97
C LYS A 29 6.99 13.48 -46.09
N PRO A 30 6.53 14.73 -46.23
CA PRO A 30 5.10 15.09 -46.25
C PRO A 30 4.22 14.28 -47.21
N GLN A 31 4.78 13.87 -48.37
CA GLN A 31 4.10 13.09 -49.39
C GLN A 31 3.54 11.74 -48.91
N VAL A 32 3.99 11.22 -47.76
CA VAL A 32 3.43 10.00 -47.15
C VAL A 32 1.98 10.20 -46.70
N LEU A 33 1.54 11.45 -46.46
CA LEU A 33 0.17 11.78 -46.04
C LEU A 33 -0.70 12.33 -47.17
N SER A 34 -0.27 12.26 -48.44
CA SER A 34 -1.04 12.82 -49.56
C SER A 34 -2.50 12.33 -49.62
N SER A 35 -2.73 11.04 -49.36
CA SER A 35 -4.10 10.47 -49.32
C SER A 35 -4.97 11.06 -48.20
N LEU A 36 -4.38 11.46 -47.07
CA LEU A 36 -5.10 12.15 -46.00
C LEU A 36 -5.37 13.61 -46.36
N SER A 37 -4.40 14.28 -46.99
CA SER A 37 -4.57 15.66 -47.46
C SER A 37 -5.62 15.79 -48.58
N GLU A 38 -5.85 14.74 -49.35
CA GLU A 38 -6.95 14.68 -50.32
C GLU A 38 -8.32 14.46 -49.65
N GLN A 39 -8.35 13.77 -48.52
CA GLN A 39 -9.58 13.44 -47.79
C GLN A 39 -10.06 14.57 -46.86
N TYR A 40 -9.14 15.34 -46.27
CA TYR A 40 -9.45 16.35 -45.27
C TYR A 40 -9.06 17.75 -45.75
N PRO A 41 -9.91 18.78 -45.53
CA PRO A 41 -9.63 20.14 -45.97
C PRO A 41 -8.47 20.75 -45.17
N ALA A 42 -7.81 21.76 -45.75
CA ALA A 42 -6.72 22.50 -45.09
C ALA A 42 -7.16 23.22 -43.79
N SER A 43 -8.47 23.44 -43.60
CA SER A 43 -9.04 23.95 -42.35
C SER A 43 -9.03 22.94 -41.21
N GLN A 44 -8.74 21.66 -41.49
CA GLN A 44 -8.73 20.58 -40.51
C GLN A 44 -7.40 19.82 -40.47
N LEU A 45 -6.71 19.67 -41.61
CA LEU A 45 -5.42 18.99 -41.68
C LEU A 45 -4.34 19.91 -42.25
N LEU A 46 -3.28 20.15 -41.46
CA LEU A 46 -2.06 20.80 -41.91
C LEU A 46 -0.90 19.80 -41.86
N VAL A 47 -0.31 19.49 -43.02
CA VAL A 47 0.86 18.60 -43.13
C VAL A 47 2.13 19.41 -43.29
N LEU A 48 3.10 19.22 -42.39
CA LEU A 48 4.35 19.98 -42.38
C LEU A 48 5.57 19.06 -42.43
N LYS A 49 6.61 19.51 -43.13
CA LYS A 49 7.93 18.90 -43.02
C LYS A 49 8.49 19.20 -41.64
N LEU A 50 8.87 18.16 -40.90
CA LEU A 50 9.61 18.30 -39.65
C LEU A 50 10.57 17.14 -39.44
N ASP A 51 11.86 17.47 -39.32
CA ASP A 51 12.87 16.66 -38.65
C ASP A 51 13.08 17.19 -37.22
N VAL A 52 12.72 16.39 -36.21
CA VAL A 52 12.84 16.79 -34.80
C VAL A 52 14.29 17.00 -34.35
N THR A 53 15.28 16.54 -35.13
CA THR A 53 16.70 16.83 -34.88
C THR A 53 17.10 18.26 -35.26
N GLN A 54 16.22 19.01 -35.94
CA GLN A 54 16.47 20.36 -36.42
C GLN A 54 15.60 21.36 -35.63
N PRO A 55 16.13 22.06 -34.61
CA PRO A 55 15.35 22.98 -33.77
C PRO A 55 14.60 24.06 -34.56
N GLN A 56 15.20 24.56 -35.64
CA GLN A 56 14.60 25.56 -36.53
C GLN A 56 13.32 25.04 -37.20
N GLU A 57 13.28 23.76 -37.59
CA GLU A 57 12.07 23.17 -38.18
C GLU A 57 10.96 22.99 -37.11
N ILE A 58 11.33 22.73 -35.85
CA ILE A 58 10.36 22.63 -34.74
C ILE A 58 9.66 23.98 -34.53
N SER A 59 10.42 25.07 -34.36
CA SER A 59 9.84 26.41 -34.18
C SER A 59 8.98 26.81 -35.38
N ALA A 60 9.46 26.59 -36.61
CA ALA A 60 8.68 26.86 -37.82
C ALA A 60 7.36 26.06 -37.88
N ALA A 61 7.35 24.82 -37.38
CA ALA A 61 6.12 24.01 -37.34
C ALA A 61 5.09 24.55 -36.34
N PHE A 62 5.53 25.01 -35.16
CA PHE A 62 4.65 25.66 -34.18
C PHE A 62 4.12 27.02 -34.67
N GLU A 63 4.96 27.81 -35.33
CA GLU A 63 4.57 29.06 -35.98
C GLU A 63 3.54 28.83 -37.08
N ALA A 64 3.77 27.85 -37.96
CA ALA A 64 2.82 27.50 -39.02
C ALA A 64 1.49 26.99 -38.45
N ALA A 65 1.52 26.15 -37.40
CA ALA A 65 0.34 25.67 -36.70
C ALA A 65 -0.48 26.84 -36.10
N THR A 66 0.20 27.75 -35.41
CA THR A 66 -0.43 28.93 -34.81
C THR A 66 -0.95 29.89 -35.86
N GLY A 67 -0.21 30.10 -36.96
CA GLY A 67 -0.64 30.94 -38.07
C GLY A 67 -1.90 30.41 -38.76
N ALA A 68 -2.05 29.09 -38.86
CA ALA A 68 -3.21 28.46 -39.48
C ALA A 68 -4.43 28.38 -38.55
N PHE A 69 -4.23 28.09 -37.26
CA PHE A 69 -5.33 27.72 -36.35
C PHE A 69 -5.42 28.58 -35.07
N GLY A 70 -4.52 29.55 -34.91
CA GLY A 70 -4.50 30.51 -33.80
C GLY A 70 -3.87 30.02 -32.50
N ARG A 71 -3.85 28.71 -32.25
CA ARG A 71 -3.27 28.10 -31.03
C ARG A 71 -2.90 26.63 -31.24
N VAL A 72 -2.19 26.06 -30.26
CA VAL A 72 -1.89 24.61 -30.20
C VAL A 72 -2.32 24.08 -28.84
N ASP A 73 -3.33 23.23 -28.80
CA ASP A 73 -3.89 22.71 -27.54
C ASP A 73 -3.17 21.47 -27.00
N VAL A 74 -2.83 20.55 -27.91
CA VAL A 74 -2.23 19.26 -27.56
C VAL A 74 -1.04 18.97 -28.47
N VAL A 75 0.12 18.71 -27.87
CA VAL A 75 1.32 18.23 -28.54
C VAL A 75 1.47 16.74 -28.24
N PHE A 76 1.19 15.91 -29.23
CA PHE A 76 1.52 14.48 -29.21
C PHE A 76 2.93 14.28 -29.78
N SER A 77 3.92 14.17 -28.90
CA SER A 77 5.33 13.98 -29.22
C SER A 77 5.66 12.49 -29.32
N ASN A 78 5.81 11.99 -30.55
CA ASN A 78 5.91 10.56 -30.83
C ASN A 78 7.12 10.17 -31.70
N ALA A 79 7.75 11.12 -32.40
CA ALA A 79 8.88 10.82 -33.28
C ALA A 79 10.00 10.06 -32.53
N GLY A 80 10.39 8.90 -33.07
CA GLY A 80 11.44 8.06 -32.49
C GLY A 80 11.58 6.74 -33.25
N TYR A 81 12.68 6.05 -32.98
CA TYR A 81 12.98 4.71 -33.53
C TYR A 81 13.85 3.93 -32.54
N ALA A 82 14.11 2.66 -32.82
CA ALA A 82 14.97 1.80 -32.00
C ALA A 82 16.18 1.28 -32.78
N ILE A 83 17.24 0.95 -32.03
CA ILE A 83 18.38 0.17 -32.53
C ILE A 83 18.38 -1.17 -31.80
N LEU A 84 18.51 -2.26 -32.56
CA LEU A 84 18.74 -3.60 -32.07
C LEU A 84 20.21 -3.97 -32.28
N GLY A 85 20.95 -4.14 -31.19
CA GLY A 85 22.37 -4.46 -31.21
C GLY A 85 22.97 -4.67 -29.82
N GLU A 86 24.06 -5.44 -29.76
CA GLU A 86 24.87 -5.57 -28.55
C GLU A 86 25.50 -4.22 -28.18
N VAL A 87 25.73 -3.98 -26.89
CA VAL A 87 26.33 -2.72 -26.42
C VAL A 87 27.65 -2.42 -27.13
N GLU A 88 28.53 -3.42 -27.24
CA GLU A 88 29.84 -3.24 -27.86
C GLU A 88 29.84 -3.24 -29.40
N SER A 89 28.70 -3.55 -30.04
CA SER A 89 28.63 -3.72 -31.51
C SER A 89 27.93 -2.57 -32.23
N VAL A 90 27.13 -1.78 -31.53
CA VAL A 90 26.43 -0.63 -32.13
C VAL A 90 27.43 0.49 -32.42
N PRO A 91 27.55 0.96 -33.67
CA PRO A 91 28.44 2.07 -33.98
C PRO A 91 28.03 3.36 -33.26
N ASP A 92 29.01 4.07 -32.69
CA ASP A 92 28.80 5.35 -31.98
C ASP A 92 27.95 6.36 -32.75
N ALA A 93 28.15 6.46 -34.07
CA ALA A 93 27.41 7.37 -34.92
C ALA A 93 25.90 7.04 -34.95
N GLU A 94 25.53 5.75 -34.93
CA GLU A 94 24.14 5.32 -34.90
C GLU A 94 23.53 5.52 -33.51
N ALA A 95 24.27 5.19 -32.44
CA ALA A 95 23.84 5.47 -31.08
C ALA A 95 23.59 6.97 -30.84
N ARG A 96 24.45 7.86 -31.33
CA ARG A 96 24.27 9.32 -31.22
C ARG A 96 23.04 9.81 -32.00
N ARG A 97 22.86 9.34 -33.24
CA ARG A 97 21.66 9.67 -34.06
C ARG A 97 20.37 9.22 -33.39
N LEU A 98 20.40 8.10 -32.66
CA LEU A 98 19.26 7.63 -31.88
C LEU A 98 18.91 8.63 -30.78
N PHE A 99 19.91 9.09 -30.01
CA PHE A 99 19.71 10.12 -28.98
C PHE A 99 19.26 11.46 -29.56
N ASP A 100 19.81 11.89 -30.70
CA ASP A 100 19.42 13.12 -31.39
C ASP A 100 17.92 13.13 -31.71
N THR A 101 17.37 11.97 -32.08
CA THR A 101 15.93 11.85 -32.39
C THR A 101 15.09 11.61 -31.13
N ASN A 102 15.41 10.56 -30.36
CA ASN A 102 14.57 10.07 -29.26
C ASN A 102 14.61 10.99 -28.04
N PHE A 103 15.77 11.58 -27.73
CA PHE A 103 15.95 12.43 -26.56
C PHE A 103 15.97 13.91 -26.95
N TRP A 104 17.00 14.36 -27.68
CA TRP A 104 17.16 15.78 -27.99
C TRP A 104 15.99 16.33 -28.81
N GLY A 105 15.54 15.59 -29.81
CA GLY A 105 14.38 15.99 -30.61
C GLY A 105 13.10 16.11 -29.78
N ALA A 106 12.80 15.12 -28.94
CA ALA A 106 11.64 15.16 -28.06
C ALA A 106 11.73 16.27 -27.00
N MET A 107 12.91 16.52 -26.41
CA MET A 107 13.13 17.61 -25.46
C MET A 107 13.03 19.00 -26.11
N ASN A 108 13.49 19.15 -27.35
CA ASN A 108 13.32 20.39 -28.10
C ASN A 108 11.84 20.65 -28.43
N VAL A 109 11.08 19.61 -28.78
CA VAL A 109 9.62 19.70 -28.95
C VAL A 109 8.94 20.08 -27.63
N ALA A 110 9.34 19.47 -26.50
CA ALA A 110 8.80 19.79 -25.19
C ALA A 110 9.05 21.25 -24.81
N ARG A 111 10.28 21.74 -25.01
CA ARG A 111 10.66 23.15 -24.77
C ARG A 111 9.80 24.12 -25.57
N GLU A 112 9.62 23.86 -26.86
CA GLU A 112 8.81 24.72 -27.72
C GLU A 112 7.31 24.62 -27.38
N ALA A 113 6.81 23.43 -27.02
CA ALA A 113 5.45 23.24 -26.55
C ALA A 113 5.16 24.05 -25.28
N VAL A 114 6.05 23.99 -24.29
CA VAL A 114 5.93 24.79 -23.05
C VAL A 114 5.90 26.28 -23.37
N ARG A 115 6.80 26.75 -24.26
CA ARG A 115 6.80 28.16 -24.71
C ARG A 115 5.47 28.53 -25.36
N GLN A 116 4.98 27.71 -26.29
CA GLN A 116 3.70 27.91 -26.98
C GLN A 116 2.52 28.00 -25.99
N PHE A 117 2.42 27.05 -25.06
CA PHE A 117 1.33 26.99 -24.09
C PHE A 117 1.35 28.17 -23.11
N ARG A 118 2.55 28.62 -22.71
CA ARG A 118 2.74 29.72 -21.78
C ARG A 118 2.54 31.10 -22.42
N GLU A 119 3.18 31.33 -23.56
CA GLU A 119 3.31 32.67 -24.15
C GLU A 119 2.25 32.97 -25.18
N VAL A 120 1.92 31.99 -26.03
CA VAL A 120 1.10 32.19 -27.23
C VAL A 120 -0.37 31.86 -26.97
N ASN A 121 -0.67 30.74 -26.31
CA ASN A 121 -2.05 30.33 -26.07
C ASN A 121 -2.81 31.33 -25.18
N LYS A 122 -4.04 31.67 -25.60
CA LYS A 122 -5.01 32.48 -24.83
C LYS A 122 -6.37 31.76 -24.82
N PRO A 123 -6.87 31.28 -23.67
CA PRO A 123 -6.21 31.27 -22.35
C PRO A 123 -4.93 30.40 -22.33
N ILE A 124 -4.05 30.68 -21.37
CA ILE A 124 -2.79 29.98 -21.12
C ILE A 124 -3.08 28.51 -20.77
N GLY A 125 -2.26 27.60 -21.29
CA GLY A 125 -2.36 26.17 -21.01
C GLY A 125 -2.29 25.30 -22.24
N GLY A 126 -2.17 24.00 -22.02
CA GLY A 126 -2.04 23.01 -23.08
C GLY A 126 -1.57 21.67 -22.53
N ARG A 127 -1.55 20.65 -23.40
CA ARG A 127 -1.15 19.29 -23.02
C ARG A 127 0.02 18.78 -23.84
N LEU A 128 1.04 18.29 -23.15
CA LEU A 128 2.17 17.60 -23.76
C LEU A 128 2.07 16.11 -23.45
N ILE A 129 1.73 15.32 -24.46
CA ILE A 129 1.67 13.86 -24.36
C ILE A 129 2.85 13.30 -25.13
N THR A 130 3.77 12.64 -24.44
CA THR A 130 5.01 12.13 -25.05
C THR A 130 5.06 10.61 -25.02
N ILE A 131 5.36 10.00 -26.16
CA ILE A 131 5.60 8.56 -26.27
C ILE A 131 7.04 8.26 -25.87
N VAL A 132 7.20 7.70 -24.68
CA VAL A 132 8.48 7.25 -24.14
C VAL A 132 8.69 5.80 -24.57
N SER A 133 8.54 4.83 -23.66
CA SER A 133 8.54 3.37 -23.88
C SER A 133 8.47 2.70 -22.51
N ALA A 134 7.93 1.49 -22.40
CA ALA A 134 8.16 0.65 -21.22
C ALA A 134 9.67 0.42 -20.95
N LEU A 135 10.48 0.39 -22.03
CA LEU A 135 11.94 0.33 -21.95
C LEU A 135 12.62 1.65 -21.50
N GLY A 136 11.84 2.68 -21.18
CA GLY A 136 12.29 3.88 -20.48
C GLY A 136 12.35 3.71 -18.95
N VAL A 137 11.90 2.56 -18.44
CA VAL A 137 12.00 2.18 -17.02
C VAL A 137 12.52 0.75 -16.87
N ALA A 138 11.99 -0.19 -17.65
CA ALA A 138 12.55 -1.53 -17.76
C ALA A 138 13.73 -1.55 -18.74
N THR A 139 14.63 -2.53 -18.62
CA THR A 139 15.74 -2.72 -19.56
C THR A 139 15.61 -4.06 -20.27
N SER A 140 16.20 -4.16 -21.47
CA SER A 140 16.22 -5.39 -22.25
C SER A 140 17.58 -5.53 -22.95
N PRO A 141 18.17 -6.74 -23.00
CA PRO A 141 19.35 -7.01 -23.82
C PRO A 141 19.09 -6.63 -25.28
N ALA A 142 20.15 -6.33 -26.02
CA ALA A 142 20.09 -5.86 -27.42
C ALA A 142 19.42 -4.50 -27.66
N PHE A 143 18.88 -3.83 -26.62
CA PHE A 143 18.23 -2.51 -26.73
C PHE A 143 18.90 -1.42 -25.90
N ALA A 144 20.14 -1.61 -25.44
CA ALA A 144 20.77 -0.73 -24.45
C ALA A 144 20.71 0.76 -24.80
N TYR A 145 21.11 1.17 -26.02
CA TYR A 145 21.07 2.58 -26.43
C TYR A 145 19.64 3.11 -26.58
N TYR A 146 18.68 2.28 -27.00
CA TYR A 146 17.27 2.64 -27.06
C TYR A 146 16.69 2.86 -25.65
N SER A 147 16.89 1.89 -24.75
CA SER A 147 16.51 2.00 -23.34
C SER A 147 17.13 3.24 -22.71
N ALA A 148 18.44 3.47 -22.87
CA ALA A 148 19.12 4.63 -22.35
C ALA A 148 18.52 5.95 -22.87
N SER A 149 18.24 6.05 -24.17
CA SER A 149 17.60 7.25 -24.75
C SER A 149 16.21 7.53 -24.17
N LYS A 150 15.45 6.47 -23.85
CA LYS A 150 14.11 6.57 -23.29
C LYS A 150 14.10 6.81 -21.79
N HIS A 151 15.07 6.27 -21.04
CA HIS A 151 15.30 6.63 -19.63
C HIS A 151 15.68 8.10 -19.49
N ALA A 152 16.59 8.58 -20.35
CA ALA A 152 16.99 9.99 -20.36
C ALA A 152 15.78 10.90 -20.68
N LEU A 153 14.95 10.51 -21.64
CA LEU A 153 13.72 11.25 -21.95
C LEU A 153 12.72 11.25 -20.79
N GLU A 154 12.47 10.09 -20.18
CA GLU A 154 11.57 9.96 -19.03
C GLU A 154 12.00 10.89 -17.89
N SER A 155 13.27 10.83 -17.51
CA SER A 155 13.85 11.64 -16.43
C SER A 155 13.84 13.14 -16.77
N GLY A 156 14.17 13.51 -18.02
CA GLY A 156 14.13 14.91 -18.44
C GLY A 156 12.73 15.51 -18.43
N LEU A 157 11.71 14.74 -18.83
CA LEU A 157 10.30 15.16 -18.78
C LEU A 157 9.75 15.16 -17.35
N GLU A 158 10.20 14.23 -16.50
CA GLU A 158 9.88 14.21 -15.09
C GLU A 158 10.33 15.52 -14.42
N CYS A 159 11.57 15.96 -14.66
CA CYS A 159 12.12 17.21 -14.10
C CYS A 159 11.27 18.45 -14.47
N LEU A 160 10.72 18.48 -15.69
CA LEU A 160 9.85 19.56 -16.14
C LEU A 160 8.49 19.55 -15.41
N SER A 161 8.03 18.39 -14.96
CA SER A 161 6.66 18.17 -14.50
C SER A 161 6.48 18.34 -12.98
N LYS A 162 5.24 18.17 -12.50
CA LYS A 162 4.92 18.06 -11.08
C LYS A 162 5.24 16.64 -10.59
N VAL A 163 6.24 16.50 -9.72
CA VAL A 163 6.66 15.20 -9.18
C VAL A 163 6.59 15.23 -7.67
N ARG A 164 6.09 14.15 -7.06
CA ARG A 164 6.21 13.93 -5.62
C ARG A 164 7.69 13.68 -5.32
N ALA A 165 8.34 14.61 -4.62
CA ALA A 165 9.70 14.38 -4.15
C ALA A 165 9.70 13.16 -3.20
N PRO A 166 10.59 12.17 -3.38
CA PRO A 166 10.96 11.33 -2.25
C PRO A 166 11.57 12.23 -1.18
N ALA A 167 11.16 12.06 0.09
CA ALA A 167 11.49 12.95 1.22
C ALA A 167 12.99 13.21 1.43
N SER A 168 13.87 12.41 0.83
CA SER A 168 15.32 12.48 0.99
C SER A 168 16.04 13.45 0.03
N ILE A 169 15.37 14.01 -0.97
CA ILE A 169 15.99 14.92 -1.93
C ILE A 169 15.48 16.35 -1.67
N LEU A 170 16.09 17.01 -0.68
CA LEU A 170 16.05 18.45 -0.41
C LEU A 170 14.71 19.07 0.09
N VAL A 171 14.83 19.77 1.22
CA VAL A 171 14.03 20.92 1.73
C VAL A 171 12.98 20.63 2.82
N HIS A 172 13.28 21.21 4.00
CA HIS A 172 12.49 21.53 5.21
C HIS A 172 11.58 20.46 5.87
N PRO A 173 11.71 20.22 7.20
CA PRO A 173 10.94 19.24 7.96
C PRO A 173 9.41 19.46 8.01
N ASP A 174 8.94 20.67 7.70
CA ASP A 174 7.56 21.09 8.02
C ASP A 174 6.57 20.92 6.84
N ASP A 175 7.01 20.48 5.65
CA ASP A 175 6.17 20.44 4.45
C ASP A 175 6.29 19.09 3.72
N LEU A 176 5.66 18.05 4.29
CA LEU A 176 5.62 16.66 3.80
C LEU A 176 4.93 16.47 2.43
N THR A 177 4.69 17.55 1.69
CA THR A 177 4.13 17.51 0.33
C THR A 177 4.84 18.46 -0.64
N LEU A 178 6.17 18.54 -0.56
CA LEU A 178 6.94 19.26 -1.58
C LEU A 178 6.89 18.51 -2.92
N TYR A 179 6.03 18.99 -3.80
CA TYR A 179 6.11 18.68 -5.21
C TYR A 179 7.22 19.54 -5.83
N PHE A 180 8.28 18.94 -6.35
CA PHE A 180 9.16 19.66 -7.27
C PHE A 180 8.38 19.89 -8.56
N GLN A 181 8.23 21.15 -8.96
CA GLN A 181 7.61 21.50 -10.24
C GLN A 181 8.39 22.64 -10.87
N GLU A 182 9.05 22.39 -12.00
CA GLU A 182 9.65 23.45 -12.81
C GLU A 182 8.56 24.33 -13.45
N LEU A 183 7.46 23.72 -13.87
CA LEU A 183 6.31 24.41 -14.44
C LEU A 183 5.42 25.03 -13.36
N ASN A 184 5.13 26.32 -13.49
CA ASN A 184 4.19 27.01 -12.60
C ASN A 184 2.75 26.47 -12.82
N PRO A 185 2.05 26.00 -11.78
CA PRO A 185 0.68 25.49 -11.89
C PRO A 185 -0.30 26.47 -12.55
N ALA A 186 -0.08 27.78 -12.38
CA ALA A 186 -0.92 28.83 -12.97
C ALA A 186 -0.87 28.85 -14.50
N TRP A 187 0.12 28.21 -15.12
CA TRP A 187 0.18 28.07 -16.58
C TRP A 187 -0.73 26.97 -17.12
N ASN A 188 -1.34 26.13 -16.26
CA ASN A 188 -2.24 25.06 -16.68
C ASN A 188 -1.67 24.17 -17.82
N ILE A 189 -0.36 23.88 -17.74
CA ILE A 189 0.32 22.96 -18.65
C ILE A 189 0.29 21.58 -18.00
N LYS A 190 -0.19 20.59 -18.75
CA LYS A 190 -0.35 19.21 -18.26
C LYS A 190 0.52 18.27 -19.09
N MET A 191 1.25 17.39 -18.43
CA MET A 191 2.21 16.48 -19.07
C MET A 191 1.85 15.03 -18.79
N THR A 192 1.98 14.19 -19.80
CA THR A 192 1.81 12.74 -19.68
C THR A 192 2.83 12.00 -20.54
N ASN A 193 3.61 11.15 -19.88
CA ASN A 193 4.53 10.21 -20.47
C ASN A 193 3.80 8.88 -20.65
N ILE A 194 3.63 8.48 -21.90
CA ILE A 194 3.08 7.17 -22.26
C ILE A 194 4.25 6.20 -22.37
N LEU A 195 4.20 5.11 -21.60
CA LEU A 195 5.23 4.08 -21.56
C LEU A 195 4.65 2.79 -22.16
N PRO A 196 4.53 2.70 -23.50
CA PRO A 196 3.91 1.54 -24.14
C PRO A 196 4.81 0.31 -24.09
N GLY A 197 4.16 -0.84 -23.91
CA GLY A 197 4.70 -2.17 -24.19
C GLY A 197 4.66 -2.52 -25.68
N GLY A 198 4.51 -3.80 -26.00
CA GLY A 198 4.42 -4.29 -27.38
C GLY A 198 3.09 -3.95 -28.05
N PHE A 199 3.06 -2.94 -28.93
CA PHE A 199 1.88 -2.58 -29.73
C PHE A 199 2.06 -2.86 -31.22
N ALA A 200 1.01 -3.41 -31.85
CA ALA A 200 0.91 -3.70 -33.27
C ALA A 200 1.10 -2.44 -34.11
N THR A 201 2.37 -2.15 -34.42
CA THR A 201 2.83 -0.99 -35.18
C THR A 201 3.86 -1.47 -36.21
N ARG A 202 4.31 -0.56 -37.07
CA ARG A 202 5.49 -0.78 -37.92
C ARG A 202 6.82 -0.62 -37.14
N GLY A 203 6.79 -0.57 -35.81
CA GLY A 203 7.96 -0.36 -34.97
C GLY A 203 9.06 -1.41 -35.12
N ALA A 204 8.70 -2.64 -35.51
CA ALA A 204 9.65 -3.73 -35.79
C ALA A 204 10.15 -3.78 -37.25
N GLN A 205 9.70 -2.86 -38.11
CA GLN A 205 10.09 -2.81 -39.52
C GLN A 205 11.41 -2.02 -39.69
N PRO A 206 12.18 -2.24 -40.78
CA PRO A 206 13.49 -1.60 -40.97
C PRO A 206 13.49 -0.07 -40.94
N GLU A 207 12.35 0.58 -41.18
CA GLU A 207 12.25 2.04 -41.10
C GLU A 207 12.17 2.59 -39.67
N SER A 208 11.88 1.74 -38.68
CA SER A 208 11.71 2.11 -37.25
C SER A 208 12.56 1.25 -36.30
N LEU A 209 13.20 0.19 -36.81
CA LEU A 209 14.13 -0.68 -36.09
C LEU A 209 15.41 -0.88 -36.92
N VAL A 210 16.46 -0.17 -36.55
CA VAL A 210 17.79 -0.34 -37.15
C VAL A 210 18.45 -1.56 -36.52
N GLN A 211 18.75 -2.58 -37.32
CA GLN A 211 19.46 -3.77 -36.86
C GLN A 211 20.93 -3.69 -37.26
N THR A 212 21.81 -3.76 -36.27
CA THR A 212 23.25 -3.85 -36.50
C THR A 212 23.66 -5.30 -36.81
N PRO A 213 24.76 -5.54 -37.54
CA PRO A 213 25.28 -6.89 -37.71
C PRO A 213 25.54 -7.56 -36.36
N PRO A 214 25.22 -8.86 -36.19
CA PRO A 214 25.47 -9.57 -34.94
C PRO A 214 26.97 -9.66 -34.66
N HIS A 215 27.37 -9.37 -33.43
CA HIS A 215 28.76 -9.50 -33.04
C HIS A 215 29.13 -10.99 -32.85
N PRO A 216 30.27 -11.48 -33.41
CA PRO A 216 30.60 -12.90 -33.39
C PRO A 216 30.68 -13.53 -32.00
N ALA A 217 31.01 -12.74 -30.96
CA ALA A 217 31.08 -13.26 -29.59
C ALA A 217 29.70 -13.64 -28.99
N TYR A 218 28.61 -13.16 -29.58
CA TYR A 218 27.24 -13.40 -29.07
C TYR A 218 26.41 -14.28 -29.98
N SER A 219 27.01 -14.91 -30.99
CA SER A 219 26.30 -15.69 -32.01
C SER A 219 25.90 -17.11 -31.55
N TYR A 220 26.06 -17.44 -30.27
CA TYR A 220 25.67 -18.75 -29.73
C TYR A 220 24.14 -18.82 -29.51
N PRO A 221 23.49 -19.98 -29.77
CA PRO A 221 22.02 -20.08 -29.74
C PRO A 221 21.35 -19.70 -28.42
N ASP A 222 22.01 -19.95 -27.29
CA ASP A 222 21.48 -19.68 -25.95
C ASP A 222 21.66 -18.21 -25.50
N SER A 223 22.28 -17.37 -26.32
CA SER A 223 22.43 -15.94 -26.04
C SER A 223 21.06 -15.26 -26.04
N ALA A 224 20.73 -14.59 -24.93
CA ALA A 224 19.52 -13.76 -24.85
C ALA A 224 19.46 -12.71 -25.98
N VAL A 225 20.61 -12.17 -26.39
CA VAL A 225 20.69 -11.23 -27.51
C VAL A 225 20.35 -11.92 -28.83
N GLN A 226 20.89 -13.11 -29.07
CA GLN A 226 20.60 -13.84 -30.31
C GLN A 226 19.13 -14.27 -30.40
N GLN A 227 18.54 -14.69 -29.28
CA GLN A 227 17.11 -15.01 -29.18
C GLN A 227 16.24 -13.79 -29.49
N LEU A 228 16.57 -12.62 -28.92
CA LEU A 228 15.85 -11.38 -29.19
C LEU A 228 16.03 -10.90 -30.64
N ARG A 229 17.21 -11.06 -31.24
CA ARG A 229 17.45 -10.74 -32.65
C ARG A 229 16.56 -11.53 -33.60
N VAL A 230 16.28 -12.79 -33.28
CA VAL A 230 15.36 -13.63 -34.07
C VAL A 230 13.90 -13.29 -33.76
N TYR A 231 13.58 -13.09 -32.49
CA TYR A 231 12.21 -12.91 -32.02
C TYR A 231 11.64 -11.54 -32.39
N ILE A 232 12.34 -10.44 -32.08
CA ILE A 232 11.80 -9.07 -32.17
C ILE A 232 11.23 -8.71 -33.56
N PRO A 233 11.92 -8.99 -34.69
CA PRO A 233 11.37 -8.66 -36.01
C PRO A 233 10.09 -9.42 -36.34
N ASN A 234 9.85 -10.56 -35.68
CA ASN A 234 8.73 -11.48 -35.90
C ASN A 234 7.77 -11.54 -34.70
N ALA A 235 7.97 -10.69 -33.68
CA ALA A 235 7.27 -10.81 -32.42
C ALA A 235 5.78 -10.53 -32.62
N PRO A 236 4.87 -11.40 -32.11
CA PRO A 236 3.45 -11.08 -32.08
C PRO A 236 3.24 -9.96 -31.07
N LEU A 237 2.97 -8.75 -31.56
CA LEU A 237 2.76 -7.57 -30.72
C LEU A 237 1.32 -7.59 -30.17
N PRO A 238 1.12 -7.74 -28.85
CA PRO A 238 -0.20 -8.00 -28.26
C PRO A 238 -1.11 -6.75 -28.21
N GLY A 239 -0.54 -5.56 -28.21
CA GLY A 239 -1.28 -4.31 -28.05
C GLY A 239 -1.94 -3.81 -29.33
N ASP A 240 -3.20 -3.36 -29.22
CA ASP A 240 -3.94 -2.74 -30.33
C ASP A 240 -3.68 -1.22 -30.38
N THR A 241 -2.97 -0.77 -31.41
CA THR A 241 -2.60 0.64 -31.60
C THR A 241 -3.81 1.56 -31.75
N VAL A 242 -4.88 1.11 -32.42
CA VAL A 242 -6.08 1.94 -32.65
C VAL A 242 -6.82 2.14 -31.33
N LYS A 243 -6.99 1.07 -30.54
CA LYS A 243 -7.58 1.16 -29.20
C LYS A 243 -6.75 2.04 -28.27
N ALA A 244 -5.42 1.93 -28.33
CA ALA A 244 -4.51 2.78 -27.57
C ALA A 244 -4.70 4.27 -27.91
N MET A 245 -4.70 4.63 -29.20
CA MET A 245 -4.88 6.04 -29.59
C MET A 245 -6.27 6.56 -29.24
N LYS A 246 -7.31 5.73 -29.35
CA LYS A 246 -8.67 6.07 -28.88
C LYS A 246 -8.69 6.38 -27.38
N MET A 247 -7.99 5.57 -26.57
CA MET A 247 -7.89 5.79 -25.13
C MET A 247 -7.11 7.07 -24.82
N ILE A 248 -5.92 7.26 -25.40
CA ILE A 248 -5.10 8.46 -25.17
C ILE A 248 -5.88 9.72 -25.56
N TYR A 249 -6.58 9.69 -26.69
CA TYR A 249 -7.40 10.79 -27.15
C TYR A 249 -8.57 11.08 -26.19
N HIS A 250 -9.39 10.08 -25.87
CA HIS A 250 -10.61 10.33 -25.09
C HIS A 250 -10.39 10.49 -23.59
N LYS A 251 -9.43 9.75 -23.02
CA LYS A 251 -9.14 9.81 -21.59
C LYS A 251 -8.07 10.84 -21.31
N LEU A 252 -6.86 10.69 -21.86
CA LEU A 252 -5.70 11.48 -21.42
C LEU A 252 -5.68 12.92 -21.97
N SER A 253 -6.07 13.13 -23.22
CA SER A 253 -6.04 14.48 -23.81
C SER A 253 -7.13 15.42 -23.26
N LYS A 254 -8.15 14.86 -22.62
CA LYS A 254 -9.32 15.59 -22.09
C LYS A 254 -9.36 15.62 -20.56
N ASP A 255 -8.61 14.75 -19.87
CA ASP A 255 -8.55 14.67 -18.42
C ASP A 255 -8.04 16.00 -17.79
N PRO A 256 -8.76 16.64 -16.86
CA PRO A 256 -8.27 17.84 -16.18
C PRO A 256 -6.97 17.61 -15.39
N ASN A 257 -6.73 16.40 -14.89
CA ASN A 257 -5.61 16.02 -14.03
C ASN A 257 -4.99 14.69 -14.47
N PRO A 258 -4.41 14.62 -15.68
CA PRO A 258 -3.88 13.37 -16.19
C PRO A 258 -2.66 12.93 -15.38
N PRO A 259 -2.45 11.63 -15.18
CA PRO A 259 -1.24 11.12 -14.54
C PRO A 259 0.00 11.47 -15.37
N LEU A 260 1.12 11.70 -14.68
CA LEU A 260 2.41 11.91 -15.36
C LEU A 260 2.87 10.65 -16.10
N ARG A 261 2.69 9.47 -15.51
CA ARG A 261 3.17 8.20 -16.08
C ARG A 261 2.02 7.26 -16.37
N VAL A 262 1.98 6.75 -17.59
CA VAL A 262 1.00 5.74 -18.02
C VAL A 262 1.73 4.55 -18.65
N PRO A 263 2.09 3.52 -17.87
CA PRO A 263 2.45 2.21 -18.42
C PRO A 263 1.27 1.68 -19.23
N LEU A 264 1.44 1.62 -20.55
CA LEU A 264 0.36 1.31 -21.48
C LEU A 264 0.57 -0.11 -22.01
N GLY A 265 -0.35 -1.02 -21.68
CA GLY A 265 -0.26 -2.45 -21.96
C GLY A 265 0.02 -3.28 -20.71
N LYS A 266 -0.54 -4.50 -20.62
CA LYS A 266 -0.36 -5.36 -19.44
C LYS A 266 1.11 -5.74 -19.23
N ASP A 267 1.83 -6.00 -20.33
CA ASP A 267 3.26 -6.26 -20.34
C ASP A 267 4.08 -5.07 -19.78
N ALA A 268 3.72 -3.84 -20.15
CA ALA A 268 4.34 -2.64 -19.61
C ALA A 268 4.12 -2.50 -18.10
N VAL A 269 2.89 -2.73 -17.62
CA VAL A 269 2.54 -2.69 -16.19
C VAL A 269 3.33 -3.74 -15.39
N THR A 270 3.36 -4.99 -15.88
CA THR A 270 4.13 -6.07 -15.26
C THR A 270 5.61 -5.74 -15.19
N GLY A 271 6.20 -5.26 -16.30
CA GLY A 271 7.61 -4.85 -16.34
C GLY A 271 7.93 -3.70 -15.37
N PHE A 272 7.00 -2.74 -15.23
CA PHE A 272 7.14 -1.64 -14.28
C PHE A 272 7.19 -2.13 -12.83
N ARG A 273 6.23 -2.98 -12.44
CA ARG A 273 6.15 -3.54 -11.07
C ARG A 273 7.39 -4.36 -10.75
N ALA A 274 7.82 -5.22 -11.67
CA ALA A 274 9.01 -6.04 -11.50
C ALA A 274 10.27 -5.19 -11.33
N ARG A 275 10.44 -4.13 -12.13
CA ARG A 275 11.59 -3.22 -12.00
C ARG A 275 11.58 -2.45 -10.68
N GLY A 276 10.41 -1.97 -10.25
CA GLY A 276 10.25 -1.29 -8.97
C GLY A 276 10.67 -2.18 -7.79
N LYS A 277 10.24 -3.45 -7.81
CA LYS A 277 10.67 -4.43 -6.81
C LYS A 277 12.18 -4.64 -6.81
N LEU A 278 12.80 -4.83 -7.97
CA LEU A 278 14.26 -5.02 -8.05
C LEU A 278 15.04 -3.83 -7.50
N LEU A 279 14.61 -2.60 -7.82
CA LEU A 279 15.26 -1.39 -7.29
C LEU A 279 15.13 -1.29 -5.76
N LEU A 280 13.98 -1.69 -5.21
CA LEU A 280 13.78 -1.72 -3.77
C LEU A 280 14.66 -2.79 -3.11
N ASP A 281 14.69 -4.00 -3.68
CA ASP A 281 15.51 -5.10 -3.19
C ASP A 281 17.02 -4.72 -3.22
N ASP A 282 17.49 -4.07 -4.29
CA ASP A 282 18.85 -3.55 -4.40
C ASP A 282 19.14 -2.50 -3.31
N ALA A 283 18.23 -1.55 -3.09
CA ALA A 283 18.39 -0.50 -2.08
C ALA A 283 18.45 -1.09 -0.66
N THR A 284 17.52 -1.99 -0.33
CA THR A 284 17.47 -2.65 0.99
C THR A 284 18.70 -3.52 1.23
N SER A 285 19.12 -4.32 0.25
CA SER A 285 20.25 -5.24 0.43
C SER A 285 21.61 -4.53 0.52
N THR A 286 21.70 -3.29 0.04
CA THR A 286 22.95 -2.50 0.04
C THR A 286 22.93 -1.31 0.99
N GLU A 287 21.87 -1.15 1.79
CA GLU A 287 21.69 -0.03 2.73
C GLU A 287 22.86 0.13 3.69
N VAL A 288 23.36 -0.98 4.25
CA VAL A 288 24.52 -1.02 5.15
C VAL A 288 25.78 -0.37 4.56
N LEU A 289 25.92 -0.35 3.23
CA LEU A 289 27.07 0.29 2.56
C LEU A 289 27.02 1.82 2.68
N SER A 290 25.90 2.39 3.10
CA SER A 290 25.66 3.84 3.20
C SER A 290 25.65 4.39 4.63
N GLU A 291 25.68 3.54 5.66
CA GLU A 291 25.49 3.93 7.07
C GLU A 291 26.60 4.86 7.62
N ASP A 292 27.86 4.66 7.21
CA ASP A 292 29.02 5.42 7.73
C ASP A 292 29.65 6.35 6.66
N LEU A 293 28.83 6.83 5.72
CA LEU A 293 29.29 7.75 4.65
C LEU A 293 29.07 9.23 4.99
N LEU A 294 28.41 9.52 6.10
CA LEU A 294 28.19 10.89 6.56
C LEU A 294 29.48 11.49 7.12
N ILE A 295 29.74 12.76 6.79
CA ILE A 295 30.83 13.51 7.42
C ILE A 295 30.46 13.67 8.90
N GLU A 296 31.35 13.29 9.81
CA GLU A 296 31.15 13.40 11.26
C GLU A 296 30.64 14.81 11.64
N GLY A 297 29.49 14.89 12.32
CA GLY A 297 28.81 16.14 12.67
C GLY A 297 27.96 16.77 11.54
N LYS A 298 27.82 16.11 10.39
CA LYS A 298 26.82 16.40 9.37
C LYS A 298 25.80 15.27 9.32
N GLU A 299 24.66 15.51 9.92
CA GLU A 299 23.49 14.67 9.70
C GLU A 299 22.92 14.95 8.30
N LEU A 300 22.53 13.90 7.60
CA LEU A 300 21.47 14.05 6.60
C LEU A 300 20.23 14.50 7.40
N MET A 301 19.50 15.52 6.94
CA MET A 301 18.13 15.75 7.43
C MET A 301 17.22 14.65 6.85
N THR A 302 17.53 13.41 7.21
CA THR A 302 16.73 12.20 7.03
C THR A 302 16.00 11.84 8.30
N ASN A 303 16.34 12.49 9.42
CA ASN A 303 15.62 12.35 10.68
C ASN A 303 14.29 13.10 10.55
N LEU A 304 13.22 12.33 10.57
CA LEU A 304 11.85 12.79 10.81
C LEU A 304 11.62 13.09 12.30
N ASP A 305 12.66 13.50 13.03
CA ASP A 305 12.61 13.65 14.48
C ASP A 305 12.72 15.11 14.92
N GLU A 306 11.72 15.48 15.71
CA GLU A 306 11.76 16.38 16.86
C GLU A 306 12.44 17.75 16.68
N HIS A 307 11.61 18.75 16.39
CA HIS A 307 11.78 20.02 17.09
C HIS A 307 11.22 19.89 18.50
N ASP A 308 12.14 19.69 19.45
CA ASP A 308 12.00 19.95 20.87
C ASP A 308 11.23 21.25 21.12
N ALA A 309 9.94 21.13 21.39
CA ALA A 309 9.20 22.15 22.11
C ALA A 309 9.67 22.11 23.57
N CYS A 310 10.78 22.80 23.86
CA CYS A 310 11.10 23.16 25.24
C CYS A 310 10.03 24.13 25.76
N ASP A 311 9.04 23.57 26.43
CA ASP A 311 8.14 24.30 27.32
C ASP A 311 8.94 25.06 28.38
N ALA A 312 8.61 26.33 28.52
CA ALA A 312 9.10 27.18 29.59
C ALA A 312 8.41 26.76 30.91
N GLY A 313 9.07 25.92 31.71
CA GLY A 313 8.56 25.59 33.04
C GLY A 313 9.41 24.61 33.84
N GLU A 314 10.27 25.15 34.70
CA GLU A 314 10.71 24.59 35.99
C GLU A 314 11.45 23.22 36.06
N LEU A 315 12.74 23.31 36.39
CA LEU A 315 13.53 22.47 37.31
C LEU A 315 13.05 21.02 37.62
N SER A 316 13.84 19.99 37.24
CA SER A 316 14.77 19.28 38.15
C SER A 316 15.29 17.90 37.63
N CYS A 317 16.54 17.60 37.99
CA CYS A 317 17.18 16.27 38.20
C CYS A 317 17.39 15.29 37.02
N ARG A 318 18.62 15.04 36.52
CA ARG A 318 19.80 14.28 37.05
C ARG A 318 19.74 12.73 36.91
N HIS A 319 20.63 12.13 36.09
CA HIS A 319 21.78 11.24 36.47
C HIS A 319 22.54 10.69 35.22
N LYS A 320 23.80 11.08 34.97
CA LYS A 320 25.12 10.36 35.16
C LYS A 320 25.39 9.17 34.21
N SER A 321 26.45 9.18 33.38
CA SER A 321 27.88 9.00 33.75
C SER A 321 28.83 9.52 32.63
N LEU A 322 29.75 10.48 32.85
CA LEU A 322 31.15 10.44 33.34
C LEU A 322 32.22 9.79 32.43
N ARG A 323 33.01 10.64 31.71
CA ARG A 323 34.49 10.82 31.79
C ARG A 323 34.95 11.92 30.78
N THR A 324 35.21 13.16 31.21
CA THR A 324 36.55 13.85 31.37
C THR A 324 37.36 14.01 30.06
N ALA A 325 37.86 15.18 29.61
CA ALA A 325 38.13 16.46 30.26
C ALA A 325 38.49 17.61 29.26
N SER A 326 38.23 18.86 29.72
CA SER A 326 38.99 20.12 29.47
C SER A 326 38.86 20.78 28.06
N LEU A 327 38.69 22.08 27.81
CA LEU A 327 38.79 23.38 28.52
C LEU A 327 37.82 24.37 27.81
N TYR A 328 36.94 25.11 28.48
CA TYR A 328 37.13 26.42 29.14
C TYR A 328 37.15 27.67 28.23
N GLN A 329 36.17 28.55 28.47
CA GLN A 329 36.04 29.98 28.10
C GLN A 329 35.79 30.32 26.61
N CYS A 330 34.90 31.24 26.21
CA CYS A 330 34.30 32.37 26.90
C CYS A 330 32.99 32.81 26.18
N ARG A 331 31.95 33.14 26.95
CA ARG A 331 30.79 33.93 26.50
C ARG A 331 31.27 35.32 26.05
N GLN A 332 30.67 35.90 25.01
CA GLN A 332 29.80 37.10 25.16
C GLN A 332 29.33 37.69 23.80
N ARG A 333 28.01 37.91 23.74
CA ARG A 333 27.33 39.16 23.35
C ARG A 333 26.97 39.46 21.87
N LEU A 334 25.65 39.62 21.72
CA LEU A 334 24.89 40.64 20.96
C LEU A 334 24.41 40.28 19.53
N ARG A 335 23.12 39.91 19.44
CA ARG A 335 22.16 40.40 18.43
C ARG A 335 21.76 41.85 18.76
N PRO A 336 21.00 42.61 17.92
CA PRO A 336 20.52 42.32 16.55
C PRO A 336 20.75 43.50 15.56
N LEU A 337 20.39 43.33 14.27
CA LEU A 337 19.54 44.27 13.51
C LEU A 337 19.39 43.82 12.05
N CYS A 338 18.16 43.46 11.68
CA CYS A 338 17.69 43.54 10.30
C CYS A 338 17.42 45.02 9.95
N THR A 339 17.74 45.47 8.74
CA THR A 339 16.85 46.20 7.82
C THR A 339 17.53 46.32 6.44
N SER A 340 16.71 46.29 5.39
CA SER A 340 16.99 46.28 3.96
C SER A 340 17.85 47.43 3.41
N MET A 341 18.45 47.21 2.22
CA MET A 341 18.28 48.12 1.07
C MET A 341 18.79 47.49 -0.25
N TYR A 342 18.09 47.87 -1.31
CA TYR A 342 18.11 47.48 -2.71
C TYR A 342 19.23 48.16 -3.52
N LEU A 343 19.61 47.57 -4.67
CA LEU A 343 20.29 48.17 -5.86
C LEU A 343 21.80 48.43 -5.69
N ASP A 344 22.72 48.16 -6.63
CA ASP A 344 22.71 48.09 -8.09
C ASP A 344 23.72 47.04 -8.58
N GLY A 345 23.48 46.49 -9.78
CA GLY A 345 24.46 45.66 -10.49
C GLY A 345 25.53 46.49 -11.18
N VAL A 346 26.71 45.91 -11.40
CA VAL A 346 27.53 46.03 -12.63
C VAL A 346 28.45 44.81 -12.67
N ALA A 347 28.35 44.06 -13.76
CA ALA A 347 29.34 43.07 -14.16
C ALA A 347 30.64 43.78 -14.57
N ASP A 348 31.78 43.30 -14.09
CA ASP A 348 33.00 43.43 -14.89
C ASP A 348 33.84 42.16 -14.83
N THR A 349 34.06 41.65 -16.02
CA THR A 349 34.91 40.55 -16.43
C THR A 349 36.30 41.09 -16.71
N SER A 350 37.35 40.55 -16.08
CA SER A 350 38.62 40.28 -16.78
C SER A 350 39.71 39.66 -15.88
N LEU A 351 40.53 38.84 -16.53
CA LEU A 351 41.88 38.36 -16.19
C LEU A 351 42.01 36.96 -15.54
N GLN A 352 42.19 35.97 -16.41
CA GLN A 352 43.08 34.81 -16.18
C GLN A 352 44.58 35.23 -16.40
N PRO A 353 45.56 34.29 -16.42
CA PRO A 353 46.25 33.63 -15.31
C PRO A 353 47.79 33.84 -15.41
N GLN A 354 48.61 33.21 -14.55
CA GLN A 354 50.05 32.80 -14.70
C GLN A 354 50.82 32.95 -13.36
N LEU A 355 51.87 32.21 -12.97
CA LEU A 355 52.51 30.91 -13.29
C LEU A 355 53.60 30.74 -12.19
N ILE A 356 53.81 29.48 -11.73
CA ILE A 356 55.07 28.78 -11.38
C ILE A 356 56.02 29.36 -10.29
N ASP A 357 56.31 28.55 -9.26
CA ASP A 357 57.68 28.06 -8.98
C ASP A 357 57.71 26.81 -8.08
N THR A 358 58.56 25.85 -8.44
CA THR A 358 58.92 24.62 -7.69
C THR A 358 60.43 24.67 -7.37
N PRO A 359 60.97 23.95 -6.37
CA PRO A 359 61.51 22.60 -6.64
C PRO A 359 61.53 21.57 -5.46
N ILE A 360 61.17 20.33 -5.80
CA ILE A 360 61.84 19.02 -5.56
C ILE A 360 62.82 18.84 -4.38
N CYS A 361 62.61 17.80 -3.54
CA CYS A 361 63.61 16.74 -3.22
C CYS A 361 63.01 15.50 -2.51
N ILE A 362 63.47 14.32 -2.94
CA ILE A 362 63.18 12.92 -2.50
C ILE A 362 64.14 12.53 -1.33
N PRO A 363 63.98 11.38 -0.64
CA PRO A 363 64.62 10.14 -1.14
C PRO A 363 63.82 8.83 -0.94
N LEU A 364 64.13 7.88 -1.83
CA LEU A 364 63.71 6.48 -1.88
C LEU A 364 64.83 5.53 -1.39
N ALA A 365 64.39 4.35 -0.94
CA ALA A 365 65.02 3.02 -1.03
C ALA A 365 66.16 2.60 -0.07
N SER A 366 66.03 1.44 0.59
CA SER A 366 66.36 0.10 0.03
C SER A 366 66.54 -0.96 1.13
N ALA A 367 66.10 -2.21 0.89
CA ALA A 367 66.90 -3.44 1.01
C ALA A 367 66.02 -4.71 0.88
N ALA A 368 66.31 -5.50 -0.16
CA ALA A 368 66.13 -6.95 -0.25
C ALA A 368 67.56 -7.54 -0.49
N PRO A 369 67.91 -8.84 -0.27
CA PRO A 369 67.23 -10.00 -0.87
C PRO A 369 67.38 -11.42 -0.20
N MET A 370 66.77 -12.43 -0.86
CA MET A 370 67.09 -13.88 -1.02
C MET A 370 66.40 -15.00 -0.19
N TYR A 371 65.42 -15.65 -0.86
CA TYR A 371 65.15 -17.08 -1.18
C TYR A 371 65.30 -18.24 -0.15
N SER A 372 64.22 -19.04 0.02
CA SER A 372 64.07 -20.44 -0.49
C SER A 372 63.00 -21.27 0.24
N CYS A 373 62.00 -21.79 -0.49
CA CYS A 373 61.49 -23.20 -0.53
C CYS A 373 59.98 -23.32 -0.82
N ASN A 374 59.67 -24.32 -1.65
CA ASN A 374 58.42 -24.65 -2.32
C ASN A 374 57.38 -25.41 -1.47
N THR A 375 56.17 -25.49 -2.08
CA THR A 375 55.04 -26.45 -1.98
C THR A 375 54.10 -26.30 -0.79
N PHE A 376 52.83 -25.94 -1.05
CA PHE A 376 51.68 -26.86 -1.10
C PHE A 376 50.45 -26.15 -1.71
N ASP A 377 49.59 -26.94 -2.35
CA ASP A 377 48.48 -26.59 -3.24
C ASP A 377 47.46 -25.55 -2.72
N GLU A 378 46.97 -24.72 -3.63
CA GLU A 378 45.75 -23.90 -3.46
C GLU A 378 44.51 -24.80 -3.40
N PRO A 379 43.59 -24.62 -2.43
CA PRO A 379 42.21 -25.04 -2.59
C PRO A 379 41.39 -23.91 -3.22
N GLU A 380 40.53 -24.32 -4.15
CA GLU A 380 39.61 -23.57 -5.00
C GLU A 380 38.80 -22.43 -4.32
N PRO A 381 38.32 -21.45 -5.10
CA PRO A 381 37.42 -20.41 -4.61
C PRO A 381 36.12 -21.01 -4.07
N LEU A 382 35.78 -20.66 -2.82
CA LEU A 382 34.48 -20.86 -2.22
C LEU A 382 33.41 -20.16 -3.07
N ASN A 383 32.69 -20.96 -3.86
CA ASN A 383 31.35 -20.64 -4.32
C ASN A 383 30.52 -20.22 -3.09
N VAL A 384 30.14 -18.95 -2.99
CA VAL A 384 28.94 -18.58 -2.24
C VAL A 384 27.78 -18.98 -3.13
N TYR A 385 27.45 -20.26 -3.07
CA TYR A 385 26.17 -20.77 -3.50
C TYR A 385 25.08 -19.90 -2.89
N ALA A 386 24.12 -19.51 -3.73
CA ALA A 386 22.76 -19.29 -3.27
C ALA A 386 22.45 -20.36 -2.23
N LEU A 387 22.10 -19.95 -1.00
CA LEU A 387 21.46 -20.88 -0.09
C LEU A 387 20.28 -21.45 -0.87
N PRO A 388 20.20 -22.78 -1.06
CA PRO A 388 19.04 -23.34 -1.70
C PRO A 388 17.88 -22.97 -0.79
N SER A 389 16.91 -22.23 -1.30
CA SER A 389 15.57 -22.42 -0.78
C SER A 389 15.33 -23.92 -0.93
N ARG A 390 15.26 -24.64 0.18
CA ARG A 390 14.63 -25.95 0.17
C ARG A 390 13.19 -25.66 -0.22
N SER A 391 12.92 -25.67 -1.52
CA SER A 391 11.64 -26.09 -2.04
C SER A 391 11.48 -27.53 -1.55
N LEU A 392 10.94 -27.68 -0.34
CA LEU A 392 10.49 -28.94 0.20
C LEU A 392 9.61 -29.58 -0.88
N ALA A 393 9.97 -30.77 -1.33
CA ALA A 393 9.16 -31.47 -2.32
C ALA A 393 7.79 -31.76 -1.68
N PRO A 394 6.70 -31.96 -2.45
CA PRO A 394 5.39 -32.33 -1.90
C PRO A 394 5.44 -33.53 -0.92
N SER A 395 6.44 -34.40 -1.04
CA SER A 395 6.71 -35.51 -0.12
C SER A 395 7.18 -35.09 1.27
N ASP A 396 7.84 -33.93 1.42
CA ASP A 396 8.43 -33.49 2.68
C ASP A 396 7.37 -32.92 3.64
N PHE A 397 6.28 -32.34 3.12
CA PHE A 397 5.19 -31.81 3.96
C PHE A 397 4.33 -32.93 4.59
N HIS A 398 4.16 -34.05 3.87
CA HIS A 398 3.57 -35.25 4.47
C HIS A 398 4.42 -35.78 5.62
N GLN A 399 5.75 -35.71 5.51
CA GLN A 399 6.67 -36.12 6.57
C GLN A 399 6.57 -35.22 7.82
N GLN A 400 6.26 -33.92 7.65
CA GLN A 400 6.00 -33.02 8.77
C GLN A 400 4.71 -33.40 9.51
N CYS A 401 3.63 -33.64 8.76
CA CYS A 401 2.37 -34.11 9.33
C CYS A 401 2.50 -35.48 9.98
N ASP A 402 3.31 -36.39 9.44
CA ASP A 402 3.63 -37.68 10.07
C ASP A 402 4.40 -37.49 11.39
N SER A 403 5.31 -36.52 11.44
CA SER A 403 6.06 -36.17 12.67
C SER A 403 5.12 -35.61 13.74
N LEU A 404 4.22 -34.69 13.35
CA LEU A 404 3.16 -34.19 14.23
C LEU A 404 2.23 -35.31 14.69
N ASN A 405 1.84 -36.22 13.80
CA ASN A 405 0.99 -37.37 14.14
C ASN A 405 1.71 -38.35 15.06
N GLY A 406 3.04 -38.49 14.97
CA GLY A 406 3.84 -39.24 15.92
C GLY A 406 3.84 -38.63 17.33
N LEU A 407 3.82 -37.30 17.43
CA LEU A 407 3.75 -36.58 18.70
C LEU A 407 2.32 -36.48 19.27
N PHE A 408 1.33 -36.36 18.39
CA PHE A 408 -0.08 -36.12 18.74
C PHE A 408 -1.04 -37.04 17.94
N PRO A 409 -1.02 -38.37 18.15
CA PRO A 409 -1.68 -39.34 17.27
C PRO A 409 -3.21 -39.24 17.18
N SER A 410 -3.83 -38.55 18.13
CA SER A 410 -5.29 -38.36 18.17
C SER A 410 -5.74 -36.95 17.81
N ASN A 411 -4.79 -36.05 17.52
CA ASN A 411 -5.06 -34.63 17.33
C ASN A 411 -4.55 -34.11 15.98
N VAL A 412 -4.15 -35.00 15.06
CA VAL A 412 -3.75 -34.64 13.70
C VAL A 412 -4.79 -35.18 12.72
N TYR A 413 -5.36 -34.28 11.92
CA TYR A 413 -6.44 -34.58 10.99
C TYR A 413 -6.02 -34.26 9.56
N TYR A 414 -6.20 -35.23 8.68
CA TYR A 414 -5.90 -35.10 7.25
C TYR A 414 -7.17 -34.70 6.47
N PRO A 415 -7.04 -34.12 5.26
CA PRO A 415 -8.16 -33.61 4.46
C PRO A 415 -9.28 -34.62 4.16
N ASN A 416 -9.01 -35.93 4.25
CA ASN A 416 -9.99 -36.99 4.03
C ASN A 416 -10.82 -37.37 5.28
N SER A 417 -10.57 -36.73 6.43
CA SER A 417 -11.26 -37.02 7.69
C SER A 417 -12.54 -36.19 7.85
N THR A 418 -13.52 -36.74 8.58
CA THR A 418 -14.77 -36.03 8.88
C THR A 418 -14.57 -34.82 9.79
N VAL A 419 -13.62 -34.91 10.73
CA VAL A 419 -13.29 -33.79 11.64
C VAL A 419 -12.70 -32.63 10.85
N TYR A 420 -11.79 -32.89 9.92
CA TYR A 420 -11.25 -31.85 9.04
C TYR A 420 -12.36 -31.11 8.28
N ALA A 421 -13.32 -31.84 7.70
CA ALA A 421 -14.43 -31.22 6.96
C ALA A 421 -15.36 -30.39 7.87
N GLN A 422 -15.58 -30.83 9.11
CA GLN A 422 -16.32 -30.05 10.11
C GLN A 422 -15.60 -28.74 10.43
N GLU A 423 -14.29 -28.82 10.68
CA GLU A 423 -13.48 -27.65 10.97
C GLU A 423 -13.39 -26.68 9.79
N GLU A 424 -13.31 -27.19 8.56
CA GLU A 424 -13.32 -26.39 7.35
C GLU A 424 -14.64 -25.63 7.18
N SER A 425 -15.77 -26.23 7.55
CA SER A 425 -17.10 -25.62 7.42
C SER A 425 -17.36 -24.46 8.37
N THR A 426 -16.51 -24.25 9.39
CA THR A 426 -16.68 -23.22 10.42
C THR A 426 -15.84 -21.96 10.16
N TYR A 427 -15.16 -21.83 9.01
CA TYR A 427 -14.52 -20.57 8.65
C TYR A 427 -15.55 -19.51 8.24
N TYR A 428 -15.25 -18.26 8.56
CA TYR A 428 -16.11 -17.13 8.21
C TYR A 428 -16.16 -16.91 6.69
N SER A 429 -15.00 -16.86 6.02
CA SER A 429 -14.93 -16.71 4.56
C SER A 429 -14.57 -18.00 3.85
N LEU A 430 -15.19 -18.21 2.68
CA LEU A 430 -14.90 -19.34 1.80
C LEU A 430 -13.47 -19.32 1.28
N GLN A 431 -12.85 -18.14 1.07
CA GLN A 431 -11.46 -18.08 0.63
C GLN A 431 -10.49 -18.71 1.66
N GLN A 432 -10.82 -18.67 2.96
CA GLN A 432 -10.07 -19.40 4.00
C GLN A 432 -10.41 -20.88 4.01
N ALA A 433 -11.71 -21.21 3.96
CA ALA A 433 -12.18 -22.59 4.00
C ALA A 433 -11.53 -23.42 2.88
N GLU A 434 -11.48 -22.86 1.66
CA GLU A 434 -10.92 -23.50 0.46
C GLU A 434 -9.39 -23.71 0.50
N GLN A 435 -8.67 -23.19 1.51
CA GLN A 435 -7.26 -23.53 1.69
C GLN A 435 -7.14 -24.94 2.26
N VAL A 436 -6.42 -25.80 1.55
CA VAL A 436 -6.23 -27.22 1.91
C VAL A 436 -4.81 -27.45 2.45
N PRO A 437 -4.57 -27.31 3.77
CA PRO A 437 -3.30 -27.69 4.38
C PRO A 437 -3.03 -29.21 4.28
N ALA A 438 -1.76 -29.60 4.40
CA ALA A 438 -1.34 -31.00 4.41
C ALA A 438 -1.98 -31.78 5.57
N CYS A 439 -2.12 -31.14 6.73
CA CYS A 439 -2.89 -31.62 7.88
C CYS A 439 -3.29 -30.45 8.78
N ARG A 440 -4.21 -30.72 9.71
CA ARG A 440 -4.55 -29.85 10.84
C ARG A 440 -4.09 -30.51 12.12
N VAL A 441 -3.43 -29.74 12.99
CA VAL A 441 -3.08 -30.18 14.35
C VAL A 441 -3.93 -29.39 15.35
N VAL A 442 -4.56 -30.12 16.27
CA VAL A 442 -5.50 -29.56 17.26
C VAL A 442 -4.91 -29.73 18.66
N PRO A 443 -3.97 -28.86 19.08
CA PRO A 443 -3.38 -28.93 20.41
C PRO A 443 -4.47 -28.82 21.50
N THR A 444 -4.22 -29.42 22.67
CA THR A 444 -5.16 -29.44 23.80
C THR A 444 -4.66 -28.73 25.04
N SER A 445 -3.42 -28.21 24.98
CA SER A 445 -2.73 -27.55 26.08
C SER A 445 -1.72 -26.54 25.54
N ALA A 446 -1.25 -25.64 26.40
CA ALA A 446 -0.19 -24.69 26.05
C ALA A 446 1.11 -25.43 25.69
N GLU A 447 1.42 -26.53 26.39
CA GLU A 447 2.58 -27.36 26.11
C GLU A 447 2.52 -28.05 24.74
N ASP A 448 1.33 -28.42 24.27
CA ASP A 448 1.16 -28.95 22.92
C ASP A 448 1.43 -27.86 21.88
N VAL A 449 0.87 -26.66 22.07
CA VAL A 449 1.12 -25.51 21.19
C VAL A 449 2.62 -25.21 21.10
N ALA A 450 3.29 -25.12 22.26
CA ALA A 450 4.73 -24.91 22.36
C ALA A 450 5.55 -25.94 21.56
N LYS A 451 5.23 -27.23 21.70
CA LYS A 451 5.90 -28.31 20.95
C LYS A 451 5.63 -28.23 19.45
N VAL A 452 4.40 -27.90 19.04
CA VAL A 452 4.05 -27.77 17.62
C VAL A 452 4.80 -26.59 17.00
N VAL A 453 4.84 -25.44 17.68
CA VAL A 453 5.57 -24.24 17.21
C VAL A 453 7.07 -24.53 17.15
N GLN A 454 7.64 -25.16 18.16
CA GLN A 454 9.05 -25.57 18.16
C GLN A 454 9.38 -26.52 17.01
N LEU A 455 8.54 -27.54 16.79
CA LEU A 455 8.73 -28.45 15.65
C LEU A 455 8.68 -27.68 14.34
N ALA A 456 7.76 -26.74 14.19
CA ALA A 456 7.64 -25.92 12.99
C ALA A 456 8.91 -25.10 12.75
N THR A 457 9.46 -24.46 13.79
CA THR A 457 10.65 -23.62 13.66
C THR A 457 11.93 -24.42 13.44
N GLU A 458 12.12 -25.54 14.15
CA GLU A 458 13.29 -26.41 13.99
C GLU A 458 13.34 -27.10 12.61
N ASN A 459 12.19 -27.36 12.00
CA ASN A 459 12.09 -28.06 10.71
C ASN A 459 11.73 -27.13 9.53
N GLU A 460 11.69 -25.81 9.77
CA GLU A 460 11.28 -24.80 8.79
C GLU A 460 9.94 -25.11 8.10
N CYS A 461 8.95 -25.55 8.88
CA CYS A 461 7.62 -25.85 8.38
C CYS A 461 6.80 -24.57 8.22
N ILE A 462 6.15 -24.40 7.08
CA ILE A 462 5.14 -23.35 6.90
C ILE A 462 3.88 -23.75 7.66
N PHE A 463 3.32 -22.82 8.43
CA PHE A 463 2.06 -23.04 9.14
C PHE A 463 1.17 -21.81 9.18
N ALA A 464 -0.10 -22.01 9.50
CA ALA A 464 -1.05 -20.98 9.89
C ALA A 464 -1.67 -21.35 11.24
N VAL A 465 -2.26 -20.38 11.93
CA VAL A 465 -2.93 -20.59 13.21
C VAL A 465 -4.35 -20.06 13.13
N ARG A 466 -5.26 -20.86 13.65
CA ARG A 466 -6.69 -20.57 13.66
C ARG A 466 -7.21 -20.53 15.09
N SER A 467 -7.80 -19.39 15.45
CA SER A 467 -8.74 -19.26 16.57
C SER A 467 -10.16 -19.46 16.02
N GLY A 468 -11.00 -18.42 15.94
CA GLY A 468 -12.34 -18.52 15.34
C GLY A 468 -12.40 -18.43 13.80
N GLY A 469 -11.29 -18.25 13.08
CA GLY A 469 -11.27 -18.27 11.61
C GLY A 469 -12.03 -17.13 10.90
N HIS A 470 -12.11 -15.94 11.53
CA HIS A 470 -12.90 -14.81 11.04
C HIS A 470 -12.20 -13.88 10.03
N MET A 471 -10.88 -13.98 9.89
CA MET A 471 -10.13 -13.15 8.95
C MET A 471 -10.40 -13.62 7.51
N ASN A 472 -10.73 -12.71 6.60
CA ASN A 472 -11.43 -13.06 5.35
C ASN A 472 -10.55 -13.14 4.09
N TRP A 473 -9.33 -12.60 4.11
CA TRP A 473 -8.41 -12.66 2.96
C TRP A 473 -7.57 -13.93 2.94
N LYS A 474 -7.40 -14.51 1.75
CA LYS A 474 -6.79 -15.83 1.50
C LYS A 474 -5.43 -16.01 2.19
N GLY A 475 -5.29 -17.07 2.98
CA GLY A 475 -4.03 -17.42 3.63
C GLY A 475 -3.79 -16.76 4.99
N SER A 476 -4.80 -16.13 5.59
CA SER A 476 -4.66 -15.36 6.83
C SER A 476 -4.69 -16.21 8.10
N SER A 477 -5.56 -17.23 8.15
CA SER A 477 -5.73 -18.15 9.28
C SER A 477 -5.74 -19.62 8.87
N ASN A 478 -5.46 -19.87 7.59
CA ASN A 478 -5.33 -21.19 7.01
C ASN A 478 -4.22 -21.15 5.95
N VAL A 479 -3.68 -22.30 5.54
CA VAL A 479 -2.56 -22.38 4.60
C VAL A 479 -2.84 -23.42 3.51
N GLY A 480 -2.17 -23.28 2.36
CA GLY A 480 -2.25 -24.26 1.28
C GLY A 480 -1.51 -25.57 1.58
N PRO A 481 -1.41 -26.48 0.59
CA PRO A 481 -0.92 -27.85 0.80
C PRO A 481 0.58 -27.96 1.16
N ALA A 482 1.31 -26.84 1.09
CA ALA A 482 2.72 -26.74 1.46
C ALA A 482 2.93 -26.34 2.94
N GLY A 483 1.95 -26.61 3.80
CA GLY A 483 2.01 -26.30 5.23
C GLY A 483 0.89 -26.99 6.01
N PHE A 484 0.84 -26.73 7.33
CA PHE A 484 -0.21 -27.24 8.21
C PHE A 484 -0.89 -26.12 9.00
N THR A 485 -2.10 -26.37 9.50
CA THR A 485 -2.84 -25.40 10.32
C THR A 485 -2.89 -25.86 11.77
N ILE A 486 -2.54 -24.98 12.70
CA ILE A 486 -2.71 -25.15 14.15
C ILE A 486 -4.10 -24.62 14.51
N ASP A 487 -5.02 -25.51 14.90
CA ASP A 487 -6.38 -25.15 15.26
C ASP A 487 -6.55 -25.10 16.80
N LEU A 488 -6.80 -23.92 17.34
CA LEU A 488 -6.80 -23.66 18.78
C LEU A 488 -8.15 -23.96 19.45
N GLN A 489 -9.16 -24.47 18.74
CA GLN A 489 -10.51 -24.64 19.27
C GLN A 489 -10.62 -25.49 20.54
N GLN A 490 -9.67 -26.39 20.79
CA GLN A 490 -9.62 -27.20 22.02
C GLN A 490 -8.96 -26.49 23.21
N LEU A 491 -8.34 -25.32 22.99
CA LEU A 491 -7.92 -24.40 24.07
C LEU A 491 -9.09 -23.46 24.39
N ASN A 492 -10.20 -24.04 24.88
CA ASN A 492 -11.44 -23.34 25.19
C ASN A 492 -11.71 -23.21 26.70
N GLN A 493 -10.69 -23.38 27.54
CA GLN A 493 -10.87 -23.33 29.00
C GLN A 493 -11.27 -21.91 29.45
N LEU A 494 -12.19 -21.85 30.41
CA LEU A 494 -12.66 -20.62 31.05
C LEU A 494 -12.52 -20.77 32.57
N SER A 495 -11.92 -19.78 33.23
CA SER A 495 -11.74 -19.80 34.68
C SER A 495 -11.84 -18.40 35.27
N LEU A 496 -12.81 -18.18 36.15
CA LEU A 496 -12.98 -16.94 36.88
C LEU A 496 -12.12 -16.95 38.15
N SER A 497 -11.44 -15.85 38.44
CA SER A 497 -10.67 -15.70 39.68
C SER A 497 -11.59 -15.78 40.91
N SER A 498 -11.05 -16.18 42.06
CA SER A 498 -11.85 -16.38 43.29
C SER A 498 -12.51 -15.10 43.81
N ASP A 499 -11.94 -13.94 43.50
CA ASP A 499 -12.45 -12.61 43.82
C ASP A 499 -13.31 -11.99 42.70
N HIS A 500 -13.51 -12.73 41.61
CA HIS A 500 -14.26 -12.32 40.42
C HIS A 500 -13.75 -11.03 39.78
N SER A 501 -12.45 -10.74 39.88
CA SER A 501 -11.83 -9.56 39.27
C SER A 501 -11.30 -9.82 37.85
N THR A 502 -10.97 -11.08 37.54
CA THR A 502 -10.40 -11.46 36.24
C THR A 502 -10.97 -12.79 35.74
N LEU A 503 -11.06 -12.90 34.41
CA LEU A 503 -11.45 -14.11 33.70
C LEU A 503 -10.27 -14.57 32.83
N SER A 504 -9.85 -15.82 33.02
CA SER A 504 -8.89 -16.50 32.14
C SER A 504 -9.63 -17.20 31.01
N ILE A 505 -9.23 -16.93 29.78
CA ILE A 505 -9.92 -17.31 28.54
C ILE A 505 -8.94 -17.98 27.60
N GLY A 506 -9.25 -19.21 27.20
CA GLY A 506 -8.53 -19.90 26.12
C GLY A 506 -8.85 -19.30 24.74
N PRO A 507 -7.86 -19.20 23.83
CA PRO A 507 -7.98 -18.58 22.51
C PRO A 507 -8.94 -19.30 21.55
N GLY A 508 -9.31 -20.54 21.86
CA GLY A 508 -10.22 -21.37 21.06
C GLY A 508 -11.69 -20.99 21.18
N ASN A 509 -12.06 -20.18 22.17
CA ASN A 509 -13.45 -19.79 22.39
C ASN A 509 -13.95 -18.80 21.31
N PRO A 510 -15.19 -18.98 20.79
CA PRO A 510 -15.97 -17.86 20.29
C PRO A 510 -16.47 -17.00 21.46
N TRP A 511 -16.84 -15.74 21.19
CA TRP A 511 -17.39 -14.86 22.23
C TRP A 511 -18.69 -15.36 22.85
N ALA A 512 -19.49 -16.16 22.11
CA ALA A 512 -20.70 -16.81 22.61
C ALA A 512 -20.45 -17.58 23.91
N ASP A 513 -19.45 -18.45 23.91
CA ASP A 513 -19.14 -19.35 25.03
C ASP A 513 -18.62 -18.57 26.24
N VAL A 514 -17.81 -17.54 25.99
CA VAL A 514 -17.32 -16.63 27.04
C VAL A 514 -18.49 -15.94 27.74
N TYR A 515 -19.42 -15.38 26.97
CA TYR A 515 -20.57 -14.67 27.53
C TYR A 515 -21.55 -15.61 28.24
N GLU A 516 -21.82 -16.79 27.69
CA GLU A 516 -22.68 -17.80 28.35
C GLU A 516 -22.11 -18.24 29.71
N PHE A 517 -20.78 -18.36 29.81
CA PHE A 517 -20.11 -18.74 31.05
C PHE A 517 -20.22 -17.68 32.16
N ILE A 518 -20.03 -16.40 31.83
CA ILE A 518 -19.87 -15.34 32.84
C ILE A 518 -21.16 -14.53 33.11
N ALA A 519 -22.10 -14.50 32.16
CA ALA A 519 -23.36 -13.75 32.30
C ALA A 519 -24.21 -14.13 33.54
N PRO A 520 -24.29 -15.41 34.00
CA PRO A 520 -25.04 -15.77 35.20
C PRO A 520 -24.54 -15.10 36.50
N LEU A 521 -23.34 -14.53 36.48
CA LEU A 521 -22.72 -13.83 37.60
C LEU A 521 -22.88 -12.29 37.49
N ASN A 522 -23.63 -11.80 36.50
CA ASN A 522 -23.77 -10.38 36.17
C ASN A 522 -22.40 -9.71 35.89
N LEU A 523 -21.51 -10.46 35.25
CA LEU A 523 -20.18 -10.03 34.87
C LEU A 523 -19.96 -10.18 33.36
N THR A 524 -18.97 -9.48 32.83
CA THR A 524 -18.53 -9.55 31.43
C THR A 524 -17.08 -9.06 31.28
N VAL A 525 -16.55 -9.06 30.07
CA VAL A 525 -15.23 -8.54 29.67
C VAL A 525 -15.35 -7.65 28.42
N THR A 526 -14.26 -6.99 28.01
CA THR A 526 -14.18 -6.15 26.79
C THR A 526 -14.12 -6.99 25.50
N GLY A 527 -15.12 -7.84 25.26
CA GLY A 527 -15.17 -8.78 24.15
C GLY A 527 -15.82 -8.27 22.85
N GLY A 528 -15.92 -9.15 21.87
CA GLY A 528 -16.47 -8.89 20.53
C GLY A 528 -17.99 -8.71 20.51
N ARG A 529 -18.48 -8.03 19.47
CA ARG A 529 -19.89 -7.64 19.31
C ARG A 529 -20.74 -8.65 18.54
N ALA A 530 -20.11 -9.54 17.78
CA ALA A 530 -20.76 -10.69 17.15
C ALA A 530 -20.30 -11.96 17.88
N SER A 531 -21.26 -12.81 18.27
CA SER A 531 -21.01 -13.94 19.17
C SER A 531 -20.12 -15.04 18.56
N THR A 532 -20.09 -15.17 17.23
CA THR A 532 -19.30 -16.18 16.52
C THR A 532 -17.81 -15.85 16.41
N VAL A 533 -17.44 -14.57 16.61
CA VAL A 533 -16.06 -14.11 16.46
C VAL A 533 -15.16 -14.80 17.49
N GLY A 534 -14.01 -15.32 17.02
CA GLY A 534 -13.01 -15.96 17.89
C GLY A 534 -12.26 -14.96 18.76
N VAL A 535 -12.05 -15.31 20.03
CA VAL A 535 -11.37 -14.49 21.04
C VAL A 535 -9.96 -14.11 20.60
N GLY A 536 -9.17 -15.09 20.15
CA GLY A 536 -7.75 -14.89 19.88
C GLY A 536 -7.47 -13.85 18.81
N GLY A 537 -8.06 -14.03 17.62
CA GLY A 537 -7.87 -13.08 16.51
C GLY A 537 -8.38 -11.67 16.84
N PHE A 538 -9.52 -11.56 17.53
CA PHE A 538 -10.11 -10.29 17.92
C PHE A 538 -9.19 -9.48 18.84
N LEU A 539 -8.69 -10.11 19.91
CA LEU A 539 -7.84 -9.44 20.90
C LEU A 539 -6.45 -9.09 20.36
N MET A 540 -5.86 -9.97 19.53
CA MET A 540 -4.54 -9.73 18.95
C MET A 540 -4.48 -8.58 17.93
N GLY A 541 -5.64 -8.11 17.46
CA GLY A 541 -5.79 -6.91 16.62
C GLY A 541 -6.35 -5.68 17.35
N GLY A 542 -6.42 -5.70 18.67
CA GLY A 542 -6.90 -4.60 19.51
C GLY A 542 -8.33 -4.81 20.03
N GLY A 543 -9.29 -5.05 19.15
CA GLY A 543 -10.68 -5.38 19.52
C GLY A 543 -11.57 -4.19 19.89
N ILE A 544 -12.62 -3.92 19.11
CA ILE A 544 -13.66 -2.91 19.41
C ILE A 544 -14.88 -3.59 20.04
N SER A 545 -15.16 -3.22 21.30
CA SER A 545 -16.19 -3.78 22.17
C SER A 545 -17.36 -2.81 22.39
N PHE A 546 -18.47 -3.27 22.97
CA PHE A 546 -19.52 -2.39 23.50
C PHE A 546 -19.01 -1.43 24.58
N PHE A 547 -17.90 -1.79 25.23
CA PHE A 547 -17.28 -1.01 26.30
C PHE A 547 -16.19 -0.05 25.80
N SER A 548 -15.93 0.02 24.49
CA SER A 548 -14.74 0.72 23.99
C SER A 548 -14.77 2.23 24.22
N TYR A 549 -15.94 2.85 24.39
CA TYR A 549 -15.98 4.26 24.80
C TYR A 549 -15.60 4.46 26.26
N GLN A 550 -15.69 3.45 27.13
CA GLN A 550 -15.21 3.54 28.51
C GLN A 550 -13.76 3.10 28.64
N TYR A 551 -13.40 2.05 27.91
CA TYR A 551 -12.20 1.24 28.15
C TYR A 551 -11.30 1.13 26.91
N GLY A 552 -11.54 1.89 25.85
CA GLY A 552 -10.69 1.86 24.66
C GLY A 552 -10.74 0.50 23.92
N LEU A 553 -9.65 0.15 23.23
CA LEU A 553 -9.52 -1.16 22.60
C LEU A 553 -9.47 -2.29 23.65
N GLY A 554 -10.20 -3.38 23.42
CA GLY A 554 -10.40 -4.46 24.36
C GLY A 554 -9.11 -5.13 24.85
N ALA A 555 -8.09 -5.16 24.00
CA ALA A 555 -6.77 -5.68 24.33
C ALA A 555 -6.04 -4.88 25.43
N GLY A 556 -6.44 -3.63 25.68
CA GLY A 556 -5.89 -2.81 26.76
C GLY A 556 -6.25 -3.30 28.17
N TYR A 557 -7.23 -4.20 28.29
CA TYR A 557 -7.73 -4.74 29.57
C TYR A 557 -7.36 -6.21 29.77
N ILE A 558 -6.36 -6.68 29.02
CA ILE A 558 -5.70 -7.96 29.27
C ILE A 558 -4.60 -7.70 30.29
N THR A 559 -4.70 -8.32 31.45
CA THR A 559 -3.72 -8.19 32.54
C THR A 559 -2.54 -9.13 32.35
N GLN A 560 -2.76 -10.27 31.70
CA GLN A 560 -1.72 -11.26 31.40
C GLN A 560 -2.03 -12.03 30.11
N TYR A 561 -0.98 -12.33 29.36
CA TYR A 561 -0.98 -13.33 28.29
C TYR A 561 -0.12 -14.52 28.71
N GLU A 562 -0.57 -15.74 28.44
CA GLU A 562 0.32 -16.91 28.33
C GLU A 562 0.60 -17.14 26.84
N ILE A 563 1.86 -17.28 26.45
CA ILE A 563 2.26 -17.37 25.04
C ILE A 563 3.36 -18.40 24.81
N ALA A 564 3.19 -19.18 23.74
CA ALA A 564 4.23 -20.04 23.17
C ALA A 564 5.06 -19.26 22.14
N LEU A 565 6.35 -19.04 22.45
CA LEU A 565 7.30 -18.36 21.58
C LEU A 565 7.80 -19.27 20.45
N ALA A 566 8.51 -18.69 19.48
CA ALA A 566 9.06 -19.38 18.32
C ALA A 566 9.93 -20.60 18.67
N ASN A 567 10.67 -20.54 19.78
CA ASN A 567 11.52 -21.62 20.24
C ASN A 567 10.81 -22.68 21.12
N GLY A 568 9.48 -22.58 21.27
CA GLY A 568 8.70 -23.46 22.15
C GLY A 568 8.71 -23.10 23.63
N THR A 569 9.30 -21.97 24.03
CA THR A 569 9.24 -21.52 25.43
C THR A 569 7.86 -20.95 25.73
N LEU A 570 7.25 -21.38 26.84
CA LEU A 570 6.05 -20.76 27.40
C LEU A 570 6.44 -19.59 28.30
N VAL A 571 5.82 -18.44 28.06
CA VAL A 571 6.08 -17.19 28.79
C VAL A 571 4.76 -16.59 29.25
N ASN A 572 4.76 -16.03 30.46
CA ASN A 572 3.71 -15.13 30.92
C ASN A 572 4.15 -13.68 30.68
N ALA A 573 3.30 -12.90 30.04
CA ALA A 573 3.53 -11.49 29.81
C ALA A 573 2.45 -10.65 30.48
N SER A 574 2.85 -9.83 31.45
CA SER A 574 2.02 -8.87 32.19
C SER A 574 2.74 -7.51 32.26
N SER A 575 2.13 -6.52 32.90
CA SER A 575 2.79 -5.23 33.15
C SER A 575 3.99 -5.32 34.10
N GLU A 576 4.12 -6.40 34.87
CA GLU A 576 5.20 -6.62 35.84
C GLU A 576 6.24 -7.63 35.36
N ASP A 577 5.86 -8.59 34.51
CA ASP A 577 6.73 -9.62 33.96
C ASP A 577 6.66 -9.63 32.44
N ASN A 578 7.80 -9.54 31.75
CA ASN A 578 7.86 -9.39 30.28
C ASN A 578 7.02 -8.21 29.75
N ALA A 579 6.99 -7.08 30.46
CA ALA A 579 6.20 -5.89 30.14
C ALA A 579 6.29 -5.38 28.69
N PRO A 580 7.47 -5.36 28.03
CA PRO A 580 7.54 -5.00 26.62
C PRO A 580 6.75 -5.96 25.70
N LEU A 581 6.73 -7.26 26.01
CA LEU A 581 5.96 -8.26 25.27
C LEU A 581 4.46 -8.10 25.52
N HIS A 582 4.05 -7.89 26.78
CA HIS A 582 2.65 -7.63 27.14
C HIS A 582 2.08 -6.45 26.36
N TRP A 583 2.83 -5.34 26.31
CA TRP A 583 2.49 -4.16 25.52
C TRP A 583 2.36 -4.49 24.02
N ALA A 584 3.32 -5.24 23.47
CA ALA A 584 3.37 -5.54 22.04
C ALA A 584 2.23 -6.47 21.59
N LEU A 585 1.81 -7.42 22.44
CA LEU A 585 0.75 -8.38 22.10
C LEU A 585 -0.62 -7.74 21.89
N ALA A 586 -0.88 -6.55 22.47
CA ALA A 586 -2.14 -5.83 22.30
C ALA A 586 -2.44 -5.38 20.86
N LEU A 587 -1.45 -5.42 19.95
CA LEU A 587 -1.62 -5.31 18.49
C LEU A 587 -0.62 -6.23 17.76
N GLY A 588 -0.34 -7.38 18.35
CA GLY A 588 0.78 -8.21 17.94
C GLY A 588 0.52 -9.06 16.69
N SER A 589 -0.76 -9.25 16.34
CA SER A 589 -1.18 -10.17 15.28
C SER A 589 -0.43 -11.50 15.41
N THR A 590 0.42 -11.86 14.45
CA THR A 590 1.13 -13.15 14.39
C THR A 590 2.65 -13.00 14.57
N ASN A 591 3.12 -11.91 15.17
CA ASN A 591 4.55 -11.54 15.17
C ASN A 591 5.39 -12.09 16.33
N PHE A 592 4.76 -12.46 17.45
CA PHE A 592 5.47 -12.70 18.71
C PHE A 592 5.35 -14.13 19.24
N GLY A 593 4.35 -14.89 18.80
CA GLY A 593 4.10 -16.26 19.24
C GLY A 593 2.61 -16.59 19.21
N VAL A 594 2.26 -17.80 19.66
CA VAL A 594 0.87 -18.25 19.74
C VAL A 594 0.39 -18.08 21.18
N VAL A 595 -0.54 -17.14 21.41
CA VAL A 595 -1.15 -16.94 22.73
C VAL A 595 -2.03 -18.14 23.06
N THR A 596 -1.82 -18.72 24.24
CA THR A 596 -2.52 -19.92 24.76
C THR A 596 -3.54 -19.57 25.85
N GLN A 597 -3.45 -18.38 26.45
CA GLN A 597 -4.44 -17.87 27.41
C GLN A 597 -4.43 -16.34 27.47
N PHE A 598 -5.62 -15.75 27.62
CA PHE A 598 -5.82 -14.34 27.95
C PHE A 598 -6.41 -14.22 29.34
N THR A 599 -5.82 -13.43 30.23
CA THR A 599 -6.42 -13.06 31.51
C THR A 599 -6.96 -11.63 31.42
N MET A 600 -8.27 -11.46 31.46
CA MET A 600 -8.95 -10.18 31.24
C MET A 600 -9.63 -9.67 32.52
N GLU A 601 -9.66 -8.35 32.71
CA GLU A 601 -10.48 -7.74 33.76
C GLU A 601 -11.98 -7.96 33.49
N THR A 602 -12.74 -8.18 34.57
CA THR A 602 -14.20 -8.35 34.51
C THR A 602 -14.95 -7.12 34.98
N PHE A 603 -16.09 -6.85 34.35
CA PHE A 603 -16.96 -5.71 34.63
C PHE A 603 -18.36 -6.16 35.00
N ALA A 604 -19.02 -5.43 35.89
CA ALA A 604 -20.42 -5.65 36.18
C ALA A 604 -21.31 -5.30 34.98
N LEU A 605 -22.23 -6.19 34.62
CA LEU A 605 -23.26 -5.95 33.62
C LEU A 605 -24.51 -6.74 33.98
N ASP A 606 -25.59 -6.03 34.30
CA ASP A 606 -26.88 -6.58 34.71
C ASP A 606 -27.97 -6.17 33.72
N GLY A 607 -27.88 -6.73 32.52
CA GLY A 607 -28.77 -6.41 31.39
C GLY A 607 -28.34 -5.20 30.56
N MET A 608 -29.02 -5.04 29.43
CA MET A 608 -28.74 -4.03 28.42
C MET A 608 -30.04 -3.54 27.79
N TRP A 609 -29.97 -2.46 27.02
CA TRP A 609 -31.00 -2.09 26.06
C TRP A 609 -30.38 -2.00 24.68
N GLY A 610 -31.01 -2.57 23.65
CA GLY A 610 -30.42 -2.53 22.31
C GLY A 610 -31.16 -3.38 21.29
N GLY A 611 -30.58 -3.43 20.09
CA GLY A 611 -31.14 -4.07 18.90
C GLY A 611 -30.79 -3.30 17.64
N THR A 612 -31.53 -3.55 16.57
CA THR A 612 -31.36 -2.90 15.27
C THR A 612 -32.62 -2.12 14.89
N LEU A 613 -32.42 -0.90 14.39
CA LEU A 613 -33.44 -0.10 13.74
C LEU A 613 -33.17 -0.09 12.23
N SER A 614 -34.11 -0.61 11.44
CA SER A 614 -34.01 -0.64 9.97
C SER A 614 -34.77 0.53 9.37
N LEU A 615 -34.12 1.24 8.45
CA LEU A 615 -34.58 2.50 7.88
C LEU A 615 -34.34 2.49 6.36
N ASP A 616 -35.20 3.23 5.66
CA ASP A 616 -34.96 3.60 4.26
C ASP A 616 -33.69 4.47 4.14
N ILE A 617 -32.81 4.17 3.17
CA ILE A 617 -31.53 4.87 3.00
C ILE A 617 -31.69 6.36 2.69
N GLN A 618 -32.86 6.81 2.20
CA GLN A 618 -33.14 8.24 2.00
C GLN A 618 -33.12 9.03 3.31
N GLN A 619 -33.20 8.36 4.47
CA GLN A 619 -33.05 8.99 5.78
C GLN A 619 -31.59 9.22 6.18
N ALA A 620 -30.60 8.70 5.43
CA ALA A 620 -29.18 8.78 5.77
C ALA A 620 -28.71 10.20 6.10
N PRO A 621 -29.09 11.27 5.37
CA PRO A 621 -28.68 12.63 5.74
C PRO A 621 -29.16 13.06 7.13
N ALA A 622 -30.39 12.73 7.51
CA ALA A 622 -30.94 13.08 8.82
C ALA A 622 -30.36 12.22 9.94
N VAL A 623 -30.15 10.92 9.67
CA VAL A 623 -29.48 10.01 10.59
C VAL A 623 -28.05 10.45 10.86
N MET A 624 -27.30 10.89 9.84
CA MET A 624 -25.93 11.38 10.04
C MET A 624 -25.88 12.64 10.91
N ASP A 625 -26.85 13.56 10.81
CA ASP A 625 -26.94 14.71 11.71
C ASP A 625 -27.18 14.28 13.18
N TYR A 626 -28.08 13.31 13.37
CA TYR A 626 -28.29 12.68 14.67
C TYR A 626 -27.02 11.99 15.18
N PHE A 627 -26.33 11.25 14.31
CA PHE A 627 -25.17 10.46 14.67
C PHE A 627 -24.01 11.33 15.13
N LEU A 628 -23.73 12.45 14.46
CA LEU A 628 -22.76 13.44 14.91
C LEU A 628 -23.12 14.02 16.30
N THR A 629 -24.41 14.19 16.57
CA THR A 629 -24.89 14.63 17.89
C THR A 629 -24.70 13.54 18.96
N PHE A 630 -25.00 12.28 18.63
CA PHE A 630 -24.79 11.12 19.50
C PHE A 630 -23.32 10.99 19.92
N ILE A 631 -22.38 11.11 18.97
CA ILE A 631 -20.94 11.00 19.24
C ILE A 631 -20.47 12.03 20.27
N ASN A 632 -20.97 13.27 20.15
CA ASN A 632 -20.63 14.33 21.10
C ASN A 632 -21.16 14.05 22.51
N LYS A 633 -22.30 13.36 22.65
CA LYS A 633 -22.87 12.98 23.96
C LYS A 633 -22.11 11.84 24.64
N LEU A 634 -21.34 11.04 23.90
CA LEU A 634 -20.55 9.93 24.46
C LEU A 634 -19.46 10.39 25.44
N VAL A 635 -19.09 11.68 25.44
CA VAL A 635 -18.17 12.23 26.45
C VAL A 635 -18.80 12.26 27.84
N ASP A 636 -20.11 12.52 27.91
CA ASP A 636 -20.87 12.61 29.16
C ASP A 636 -21.45 11.25 29.57
N ASP A 637 -21.79 10.43 28.57
CA ASP A 637 -22.37 9.09 28.76
C ASP A 637 -21.71 8.06 27.82
N PRO A 638 -20.59 7.45 28.21
CA PRO A 638 -19.85 6.51 27.37
C PRO A 638 -20.45 5.09 27.35
N LYS A 639 -21.68 4.89 27.85
CA LYS A 639 -22.29 3.56 27.99
C LYS A 639 -23.07 3.09 26.76
N GLY A 640 -23.22 3.95 25.74
CA GLY A 640 -23.97 3.61 24.53
C GLY A 640 -23.07 3.29 23.35
N LEU A 641 -23.55 2.40 22.49
CA LEU A 641 -23.01 2.10 21.19
C LEU A 641 -24.06 2.37 20.13
N SER A 642 -23.64 3.03 19.05
CA SER A 642 -24.39 3.07 17.81
C SER A 642 -23.43 2.97 16.63
N ALA A 643 -23.78 2.13 15.65
CA ALA A 643 -23.09 1.99 14.37
C ALA A 643 -24.12 2.05 13.25
N ILE A 644 -23.72 2.54 12.09
CA ILE A 644 -24.57 2.63 10.90
C ILE A 644 -24.06 1.63 9.87
N THR A 645 -24.96 0.84 9.30
CA THR A 645 -24.66 0.00 8.14
C THR A 645 -25.58 0.40 7.00
N MET A 646 -25.02 0.71 5.83
CA MET A 646 -25.79 0.90 4.60
C MET A 646 -25.47 -0.26 3.66
N ALA A 647 -26.44 -1.11 3.36
CA ALA A 647 -26.21 -2.38 2.68
C ALA A 647 -27.22 -2.66 1.58
N TRP A 648 -26.78 -3.37 0.55
CA TRP A 648 -27.62 -3.83 -0.55
C TRP A 648 -28.67 -4.82 -0.04
N ASN A 649 -29.94 -4.57 -0.32
CA ASN A 649 -31.04 -5.49 -0.09
C ASN A 649 -31.43 -6.16 -1.43
N PRO A 650 -31.05 -7.42 -1.66
CA PRO A 650 -31.36 -8.10 -2.92
C PRO A 650 -32.85 -8.36 -3.12
N THR A 651 -33.66 -8.36 -2.05
CA THR A 651 -35.12 -8.54 -2.17
C THR A 651 -35.79 -7.26 -2.65
N ALA A 652 -35.40 -6.11 -2.09
CA ALA A 652 -35.92 -4.81 -2.48
C ALA A 652 -35.31 -4.29 -3.80
N GLN A 653 -34.15 -4.83 -4.20
CA GLN A 653 -33.32 -4.30 -5.29
C GLN A 653 -32.95 -2.82 -5.06
N ASP A 654 -32.70 -2.48 -3.80
CA ASP A 654 -32.30 -1.15 -3.34
C ASP A 654 -31.42 -1.28 -2.08
N TYR A 655 -30.93 -0.16 -1.56
CA TYR A 655 -30.14 -0.11 -0.34
C TYR A 655 -30.99 0.22 0.89
N ASP A 656 -30.73 -0.49 1.98
CA ASP A 656 -31.29 -0.22 3.30
C ASP A 656 -30.22 0.37 4.23
N MET A 657 -30.67 1.03 5.29
CA MET A 657 -29.83 1.55 6.36
C MET A 657 -30.23 0.94 7.71
N PHE A 658 -29.25 0.47 8.47
CA PHE A 658 -29.42 -0.17 9.76
C PHE A 658 -28.67 0.62 10.82
N LEU A 659 -29.31 0.90 11.96
CA LEU A 659 -28.66 1.42 13.16
C LEU A 659 -28.58 0.28 14.18
N SER A 660 -27.39 -0.25 14.40
CA SER A 660 -27.12 -1.18 15.50
C SER A 660 -26.92 -0.36 16.77
N ILE A 661 -27.71 -0.63 17.80
CA ILE A 661 -27.76 0.16 19.03
C ILE A 661 -27.59 -0.76 20.23
N ALA A 662 -26.80 -0.31 21.20
CA ALA A 662 -26.71 -0.92 22.51
C ALA A 662 -26.47 0.13 23.60
N TYR A 663 -26.92 -0.15 24.81
CA TYR A 663 -26.66 0.63 26.00
C TYR A 663 -26.42 -0.33 27.17
N LEU A 664 -25.36 -0.09 27.92
CA LEU A 664 -24.84 -0.99 28.96
C LEU A 664 -25.65 -1.00 30.26
N GLU A 665 -26.93 -0.61 30.20
CA GLU A 665 -27.90 -0.71 31.29
C GLU A 665 -29.28 -1.06 30.72
N PRO A 666 -30.16 -1.72 31.49
CA PRO A 666 -31.50 -2.10 31.05
C PRO A 666 -32.48 -0.91 31.12
N VAL A 667 -32.15 0.19 30.46
CA VAL A 667 -32.98 1.40 30.38
C VAL A 667 -33.36 1.68 28.94
N SER A 668 -34.65 1.58 28.62
CA SER A 668 -35.16 1.91 27.29
C SER A 668 -35.07 3.41 27.01
N TYR A 669 -34.55 3.78 25.83
CA TYR A 669 -34.39 5.17 25.39
C TYR A 669 -33.71 6.08 26.44
N PRO A 670 -32.47 5.75 26.86
CA PRO A 670 -31.75 6.57 27.82
C PRO A 670 -31.39 7.93 27.20
N PRO A 671 -31.15 8.98 28.01
CA PRO A 671 -30.95 10.35 27.52
C PRO A 671 -29.88 10.50 26.42
N LEU A 672 -28.85 9.64 26.42
CA LEU A 672 -27.84 9.56 25.37
C LEU A 672 -28.45 9.45 23.95
N PHE A 673 -29.50 8.65 23.79
CA PHE A 673 -30.16 8.42 22.50
C PHE A 673 -31.28 9.42 22.19
N SER A 674 -31.47 10.47 23.00
CA SER A 674 -32.49 11.49 22.74
C SER A 674 -32.41 12.05 21.31
N GLY A 675 -33.55 12.04 20.61
CA GLY A 675 -33.68 12.37 19.20
C GLY A 675 -33.82 11.14 18.30
N LEU A 676 -33.52 9.92 18.78
CA LEU A 676 -33.73 8.68 18.04
C LEU A 676 -35.22 8.43 17.74
N GLU A 677 -36.11 8.92 18.61
CA GLU A 677 -37.56 8.73 18.51
C GLU A 677 -38.16 9.28 17.22
N GLN A 678 -37.47 10.21 16.54
CA GLN A 678 -37.90 10.73 15.25
C GLN A 678 -37.79 9.71 14.11
N PHE A 679 -36.96 8.68 14.27
CA PHE A 679 -36.75 7.62 13.28
C PHE A 679 -37.55 6.37 13.60
N THR A 680 -37.88 6.12 14.87
CA THR A 680 -38.53 4.88 15.29
C THR A 680 -39.94 4.69 14.74
N SER A 681 -40.69 5.79 14.52
CA SER A 681 -42.05 5.71 13.97
C SER A 681 -42.10 5.34 12.49
N ASN A 682 -41.01 5.60 11.75
CA ASN A 682 -40.91 5.39 10.30
C ASN A 682 -39.95 4.25 9.95
N ALA A 683 -39.54 3.47 10.94
CA ALA A 683 -38.67 2.32 10.74
C ALA A 683 -39.42 1.20 10.02
N THR A 684 -38.74 0.57 9.06
CA THR A 684 -39.25 -0.61 8.38
C THR A 684 -39.25 -1.81 9.33
N GLU A 685 -38.31 -1.83 10.27
CA GLU A 685 -38.24 -2.81 11.35
C GLU A 685 -37.60 -2.16 12.59
N ASN A 686 -38.06 -2.55 13.78
CA ASN A 686 -37.53 -2.08 15.06
C ASN A 686 -37.46 -3.25 16.04
N THR A 687 -36.24 -3.63 16.42
CA THR A 687 -35.96 -4.72 17.37
C THR A 687 -35.43 -4.22 18.72
N LEU A 688 -35.49 -2.91 18.99
CA LEU A 688 -34.96 -2.33 20.22
C LEU A 688 -35.76 -2.79 21.45
N GLU A 689 -35.10 -3.50 22.35
CA GLU A 689 -35.70 -4.02 23.58
C GLU A 689 -34.71 -4.06 24.75
N ILE A 690 -35.23 -4.25 25.97
CA ILE A 690 -34.38 -4.63 27.11
C ILE A 690 -33.91 -6.05 26.84
N THR A 691 -32.59 -6.24 26.81
CA THR A 691 -31.94 -7.47 26.39
C THR A 691 -30.73 -7.78 27.28
N ASN A 692 -29.92 -8.75 26.90
CA ASN A 692 -28.66 -9.08 27.53
C ASN A 692 -27.56 -9.29 26.49
N LEU A 693 -26.31 -9.35 26.95
CA LEU A 693 -25.14 -9.43 26.09
C LEU A 693 -25.14 -10.66 25.17
N THR A 694 -25.55 -11.82 25.68
CA THR A 694 -25.63 -13.07 24.91
C THR A 694 -26.64 -12.96 23.77
N ALA A 695 -27.82 -12.42 24.05
CA ALA A 695 -28.89 -12.28 23.05
C ALA A 695 -28.55 -11.25 21.97
N ILE A 696 -28.05 -10.07 22.35
CA ILE A 696 -27.74 -9.01 21.38
C ILE A 696 -26.56 -9.37 20.48
N THR A 697 -25.53 -10.03 21.01
CA THR A 697 -24.37 -10.47 20.21
C THR A 697 -24.72 -11.61 19.25
N ALA A 698 -25.65 -12.48 19.64
CA ALA A 698 -26.22 -13.50 18.76
C ALA A 698 -27.08 -12.88 17.64
N ALA A 699 -27.88 -11.86 17.94
CA ALA A 699 -28.66 -11.14 16.94
C ALA A 699 -27.75 -10.43 15.92
N PHE A 700 -26.65 -9.80 16.36
CA PHE A 700 -25.69 -9.18 15.46
C PHE A 700 -24.95 -10.21 14.59
N ALA A 701 -24.56 -11.37 15.14
CA ALA A 701 -23.98 -12.44 14.35
C ALA A 701 -24.95 -13.02 13.30
N ALA A 702 -26.25 -13.06 13.59
CA ALA A 702 -27.25 -13.53 12.64
C ALA A 702 -27.43 -12.59 11.42
N GLY A 703 -27.10 -11.31 11.57
CA GLY A 703 -27.12 -10.33 10.48
C GLY A 703 -25.95 -10.43 9.51
N ASP A 704 -24.88 -11.14 9.88
CA ASP A 704 -23.65 -11.32 9.10
C ASP A 704 -23.20 -12.80 9.14
N PRO A 705 -23.90 -13.69 8.41
CA PRO A 705 -23.64 -15.12 8.47
C PRO A 705 -22.33 -15.50 7.77
N SER A 706 -21.62 -16.46 8.35
CA SER A 706 -20.44 -17.10 7.75
C SER A 706 -20.78 -17.93 6.50
N GLY A 707 -19.76 -18.26 5.71
CA GLY A 707 -19.89 -19.19 4.58
C GLY A 707 -20.09 -18.50 3.23
N THR A 708 -19.74 -17.23 3.12
CA THR A 708 -19.66 -16.50 1.84
C THR A 708 -18.21 -16.18 1.50
N ARG A 709 -17.94 -15.80 0.24
CA ARG A 709 -16.66 -15.15 -0.09
C ARG A 709 -16.78 -13.72 0.39
N THR A 710 -15.76 -13.19 1.08
CA THR A 710 -15.84 -11.87 1.71
C THR A 710 -14.55 -11.09 1.50
N ALA A 711 -14.68 -9.78 1.25
CA ALA A 711 -13.57 -8.83 1.21
C ALA A 711 -13.91 -7.63 2.10
N TRP A 712 -12.96 -7.27 2.97
CA TRP A 712 -13.07 -6.14 3.89
C TRP A 712 -11.98 -5.13 3.60
N TRP A 713 -12.35 -3.85 3.67
CA TRP A 713 -11.42 -2.74 3.55
C TRP A 713 -11.80 -1.66 4.54
N THR A 714 -10.79 -1.01 5.13
CA THR A 714 -11.03 0.01 6.15
C THR A 714 -10.33 1.32 5.85
N LEU A 715 -10.96 2.41 6.28
CA LEU A 715 -10.42 3.78 6.24
C LEU A 715 -10.90 4.51 7.49
N THR A 716 -10.09 5.44 8.00
CA THR A 716 -10.50 6.32 9.09
C THR A 716 -10.39 7.77 8.67
N PHE A 717 -11.37 8.59 9.06
CA PHE A 717 -11.36 10.02 8.81
C PHE A 717 -12.07 10.78 9.93
N GLU A 718 -11.80 12.08 10.08
CA GLU A 718 -12.53 12.95 11.00
C GLU A 718 -14.03 12.91 10.69
N ALA A 719 -14.86 12.84 11.73
CA ALA A 719 -16.29 12.60 11.60
C ALA A 719 -16.98 13.69 10.78
N ASP A 720 -17.23 13.40 9.50
CA ASP A 720 -17.83 14.31 8.54
C ASP A 720 -18.99 13.64 7.81
N LYS A 721 -20.15 14.29 7.85
CA LYS A 721 -21.38 13.79 7.22
C LYS A 721 -21.24 13.70 5.70
N GLN A 722 -20.70 14.72 5.06
CA GLN A 722 -20.72 14.79 3.60
C GLN A 722 -19.77 13.75 3.00
N LEU A 723 -18.61 13.53 3.62
CA LEU A 723 -17.67 12.50 3.22
C LEU A 723 -18.30 11.09 3.28
N VAL A 724 -19.04 10.76 4.35
CA VAL A 724 -19.75 9.47 4.45
C VAL A 724 -20.76 9.31 3.30
N LEU A 725 -21.56 10.35 3.03
CA LEU A 725 -22.58 10.29 1.96
C LEU A 725 -21.94 10.14 0.57
N ASP A 726 -20.83 10.84 0.30
CA ASP A 726 -20.13 10.76 -0.98
C ASP A 726 -19.45 9.40 -1.18
N VAL A 727 -18.85 8.86 -0.11
CA VAL A 727 -18.21 7.53 -0.08
C VAL A 727 -19.24 6.41 -0.24
N GLN A 728 -20.42 6.58 0.35
CA GLN A 728 -21.56 5.69 0.11
C GLN A 728 -22.00 5.75 -1.35
N GLN A 729 -22.30 6.95 -1.85
CA GLN A 729 -22.82 7.13 -3.20
C GLN A 729 -21.86 6.56 -4.26
N TYR A 730 -20.57 6.85 -4.14
CA TYR A 730 -19.57 6.34 -5.08
C TYR A 730 -19.48 4.81 -5.05
N GLY A 731 -19.58 4.20 -3.86
CA GLY A 731 -19.64 2.75 -3.72
C GLY A 731 -20.84 2.14 -4.42
N GLN A 732 -22.03 2.70 -4.21
CA GLN A 732 -23.25 2.26 -4.88
C GLN A 732 -23.13 2.32 -6.41
N GLU A 733 -22.56 3.40 -6.94
CA GLU A 733 -22.33 3.57 -8.38
C GLU A 733 -21.31 2.54 -8.91
N LEU A 734 -20.18 2.41 -8.22
CA LEU A 734 -19.06 1.57 -8.63
C LEU A 734 -19.36 0.06 -8.59
N PHE A 735 -20.19 -0.39 -7.64
CA PHE A 735 -20.55 -1.80 -7.46
C PHE A 735 -21.92 -2.16 -8.06
N SER A 736 -22.61 -1.23 -8.72
CA SER A 736 -23.97 -1.42 -9.26
C SER A 736 -24.14 -2.62 -10.20
N ASP A 737 -23.15 -2.92 -11.05
CA ASP A 737 -23.14 -4.09 -11.93
C ASP A 737 -22.85 -5.40 -11.19
N LEU A 738 -22.10 -5.34 -10.07
CA LEU A 738 -21.73 -6.51 -9.29
C LEU A 738 -22.86 -6.95 -8.36
N VAL A 739 -23.52 -6.02 -7.67
CA VAL A 739 -24.69 -6.36 -6.81
C VAL A 739 -25.90 -6.86 -7.60
N ALA A 740 -25.91 -6.65 -8.92
CA ALA A 740 -26.88 -7.25 -9.83
C ALA A 740 -26.60 -8.74 -10.11
N VAL A 741 -25.41 -9.25 -9.79
CA VAL A 741 -25.08 -10.67 -9.84
C VAL A 741 -25.64 -11.35 -8.60
N ASN A 742 -26.43 -12.41 -8.80
CA ASN A 742 -27.04 -13.16 -7.70
C ASN A 742 -25.97 -13.68 -6.73
N GLY A 743 -26.24 -13.58 -5.44
CA GLY A 743 -25.30 -13.98 -4.39
C GLY A 743 -24.22 -12.94 -4.10
N THR A 744 -24.25 -11.75 -4.72
CA THR A 744 -23.32 -10.64 -4.41
C THR A 744 -24.02 -9.53 -3.64
N ALA A 745 -23.38 -9.00 -2.61
CA ALA A 745 -23.84 -7.84 -1.86
C ALA A 745 -22.68 -6.91 -1.53
N TRP A 746 -22.99 -5.61 -1.44
CA TRP A 746 -22.05 -4.57 -1.03
C TRP A 746 -22.64 -3.81 0.16
N SER A 747 -21.80 -3.48 1.13
CA SER A 747 -22.17 -2.68 2.30
C SER A 747 -21.07 -1.73 2.74
N LEU A 748 -21.49 -0.67 3.43
CA LEU A 748 -20.63 0.28 4.11
C LEU A 748 -21.07 0.38 5.58
N ASN A 749 -20.17 0.01 6.48
CA ASN A 749 -20.36 0.11 7.92
C ASN A 749 -19.59 1.32 8.45
N ILE A 750 -20.23 2.17 9.24
CA ILE A 750 -19.65 3.36 9.85
C ILE A 750 -19.69 3.23 11.36
N GLN A 751 -18.53 3.35 11.98
CA GLN A 751 -18.37 3.24 13.42
C GLN A 751 -17.72 4.50 13.97
N PRO A 752 -18.28 5.10 15.03
CA PRO A 752 -17.63 6.21 15.66
C PRO A 752 -16.45 5.75 16.51
N ILE A 753 -15.38 6.51 16.44
CA ILE A 753 -14.30 6.48 17.44
C ILE A 753 -14.28 7.88 18.03
N ASN A 754 -14.86 8.03 19.22
CA ASN A 754 -14.93 9.33 19.88
C ASN A 754 -13.66 9.59 20.73
N ASN A 755 -13.51 10.84 21.15
CA ASN A 755 -12.34 11.25 21.93
C ASN A 755 -12.18 10.46 23.25
N GLN A 756 -13.27 9.97 23.86
CA GLN A 756 -13.21 9.16 25.06
C GLN A 756 -12.57 7.78 24.80
N MET A 757 -12.96 7.09 23.72
CA MET A 757 -12.31 5.83 23.31
C MET A 757 -10.83 6.03 22.99
N ILE A 758 -10.48 7.13 22.32
CA ILE A 758 -9.08 7.48 22.01
C ILE A 758 -8.29 7.65 23.31
N THR A 759 -8.81 8.46 24.24
CA THR A 759 -8.17 8.73 25.53
C THR A 759 -8.02 7.45 26.36
N ALA A 760 -9.05 6.61 26.42
CA ALA A 760 -9.00 5.34 27.14
C ALA A 760 -7.98 4.37 26.51
N THR A 761 -7.88 4.32 25.18
CA THR A 761 -6.88 3.51 24.46
C THR A 761 -5.45 3.97 24.74
N GLN A 762 -5.23 5.29 24.80
CA GLN A 762 -3.93 5.88 25.14
C GLN A 762 -3.55 5.64 26.60
N ALA A 763 -4.52 5.75 27.52
CA ALA A 763 -4.31 5.47 28.94
C ALA A 763 -3.96 4.00 29.21
N ALA A 764 -4.48 3.08 28.40
CA ALA A 764 -4.11 1.66 28.41
C ALA A 764 -2.75 1.38 27.72
N HIS A 765 -2.02 2.42 27.29
CA HIS A 765 -0.75 2.32 26.57
C HIS A 765 -0.77 1.40 25.34
N ASN A 766 -1.90 1.31 24.62
CA ASN A 766 -2.02 0.40 23.49
C ASN A 766 -1.14 0.85 22.29
N PRO A 767 -0.44 -0.08 21.59
CA PRO A 767 0.44 0.23 20.43
C PRO A 767 -0.29 0.70 19.16
N ALA A 768 -1.63 0.74 19.13
CA ALA A 768 -2.44 1.10 17.97
C ALA A 768 -2.20 2.50 17.37
N GLY A 769 -1.51 3.39 18.09
CA GLY A 769 -1.21 4.75 17.60
C GLY A 769 -2.46 5.60 17.34
N LEU A 770 -3.59 5.24 17.95
CA LEU A 770 -4.89 5.89 17.76
C LEU A 770 -4.84 7.32 18.32
N GLN A 771 -5.08 8.29 17.43
CA GLN A 771 -5.06 9.72 17.71
C GLN A 771 -6.12 10.42 16.87
N GLY A 772 -6.61 11.57 17.35
CA GLY A 772 -7.62 12.36 16.67
C GLY A 772 -8.64 12.91 17.67
N SER A 773 -9.82 13.26 17.18
CA SER A 773 -10.92 13.78 17.98
C SER A 773 -12.14 12.85 17.92
N ASN A 774 -13.13 13.19 17.10
CA ASN A 774 -14.22 12.31 16.72
C ASN A 774 -13.95 11.82 15.30
N LEU A 775 -13.78 10.52 15.15
CA LEU A 775 -13.49 9.88 13.88
C LEU A 775 -14.65 8.98 13.45
N PHE A 776 -14.74 8.76 12.16
CA PHE A 776 -15.45 7.63 11.57
C PHE A 776 -14.45 6.60 11.06
N LEU A 777 -14.58 5.38 11.57
CA LEU A 777 -13.97 4.18 11.02
C LEU A 777 -14.99 3.56 10.07
N ILE A 778 -14.63 3.44 8.80
CA ILE A 778 -15.46 2.72 7.83
C ILE A 778 -14.94 1.30 7.62
N LEU A 779 -15.87 0.36 7.46
CA LEU A 779 -15.63 -0.96 6.93
C LEU A 779 -16.47 -1.09 5.66
N GLN A 780 -15.80 -1.10 4.51
CA GLN A 780 -16.38 -1.50 3.24
C GLN A 780 -16.33 -3.01 3.15
N GLU A 781 -17.47 -3.61 2.86
CA GLU A 781 -17.59 -5.06 2.74
C GLU A 781 -18.27 -5.44 1.41
N VAL A 782 -17.72 -6.47 0.76
CA VAL A 782 -18.38 -7.18 -0.34
C VAL A 782 -18.47 -8.63 0.05
N THR A 783 -19.66 -9.22 -0.11
CA THR A 783 -19.85 -10.66 -0.05
C THR A 783 -20.26 -11.18 -1.43
N TRP A 784 -19.79 -12.36 -1.81
CA TRP A 784 -20.16 -13.00 -3.08
C TRP A 784 -20.07 -14.53 -3.02
N GLU A 785 -20.71 -15.21 -3.97
CA GLU A 785 -20.68 -16.68 -4.08
C GLU A 785 -19.77 -17.16 -5.23
N ASP A 786 -19.75 -16.44 -6.36
CA ASP A 786 -19.05 -16.87 -7.57
C ASP A 786 -17.54 -16.56 -7.51
N ALA A 787 -16.73 -17.60 -7.35
CA ALA A 787 -15.27 -17.51 -7.31
C ALA A 787 -14.62 -16.86 -8.54
N THR A 788 -15.32 -16.78 -9.67
CA THR A 788 -14.80 -16.09 -10.86
C THR A 788 -14.76 -14.57 -10.70
N LEU A 789 -15.41 -14.03 -9.66
CA LEU A 789 -15.43 -12.61 -9.34
C LEU A 789 -14.33 -12.17 -8.37
N ASP A 790 -13.56 -13.09 -7.79
CA ASP A 790 -12.55 -12.80 -6.75
C ASP A 790 -11.64 -11.63 -7.15
N GLU A 791 -10.94 -11.73 -8.30
CA GLU A 791 -10.01 -10.69 -8.78
C GLU A 791 -10.73 -9.37 -9.08
N VAL A 792 -11.94 -9.43 -9.64
CA VAL A 792 -12.72 -8.24 -10.03
C VAL A 792 -13.19 -7.46 -8.81
N ILE A 793 -13.66 -8.15 -7.78
CA ILE A 793 -14.12 -7.54 -6.53
C ILE A 793 -12.94 -6.97 -5.76
N GLU A 794 -11.85 -7.73 -5.61
CA GLU A 794 -10.64 -7.28 -4.91
C GLU A 794 -10.02 -6.03 -5.55
N ASP A 795 -9.87 -6.01 -6.88
CA ASP A 795 -9.35 -4.85 -7.59
C ASP A 795 -10.29 -3.64 -7.47
N ARG A 796 -11.60 -3.86 -7.54
CA ARG A 796 -12.58 -2.77 -7.45
C ARG A 796 -12.68 -2.18 -6.06
N SER A 797 -12.61 -3.00 -5.01
CA SER A 797 -12.52 -2.53 -3.64
C SER A 797 -11.24 -1.72 -3.39
N ARG A 798 -10.13 -2.10 -4.03
CA ARG A 798 -8.87 -1.34 -3.97
C ARG A 798 -9.00 0.03 -4.65
N ASP A 799 -9.64 0.08 -5.82
CA ASP A 799 -9.92 1.34 -6.54
C ASP A 799 -10.87 2.24 -5.73
N TYR A 800 -11.91 1.66 -5.14
CA TYR A 800 -12.83 2.34 -4.23
C TYR A 800 -12.09 2.98 -3.06
N LEU A 801 -11.27 2.19 -2.36
CA LEU A 801 -10.54 2.66 -1.19
C LEU A 801 -9.55 3.77 -1.57
N ALA A 802 -8.80 3.60 -2.66
CA ALA A 802 -7.86 4.61 -3.14
C ALA A 802 -8.57 5.93 -3.47
N TRP A 803 -9.76 5.88 -4.06
CA TRP A 803 -10.59 7.05 -4.31
C TRP A 803 -11.09 7.70 -3.00
N ALA A 804 -11.60 6.90 -2.07
CA ALA A 804 -12.13 7.40 -0.79
C ALA A 804 -11.02 8.05 0.06
N GLU A 805 -9.83 7.44 0.11
CA GLU A 805 -8.66 8.00 0.77
C GLU A 805 -8.23 9.32 0.12
N ALA A 806 -8.19 9.38 -1.22
CA ALA A 806 -7.85 10.60 -1.95
C ALA A 806 -8.85 11.73 -1.67
N LEU A 807 -10.15 11.42 -1.63
CA LEU A 807 -11.20 12.39 -1.31
C LEU A 807 -11.09 12.88 0.14
N ALA A 808 -10.90 11.98 1.11
CA ALA A 808 -10.70 12.34 2.51
C ALA A 808 -9.46 13.23 2.68
N ARG A 809 -8.38 12.94 1.95
CA ARG A 809 -7.14 13.72 1.95
C ARG A 809 -7.33 15.10 1.32
N GLU A 810 -8.02 15.19 0.19
CA GLU A 810 -8.34 16.47 -0.46
C GLU A 810 -9.13 17.40 0.47
N ARG A 811 -10.01 16.84 1.30
CA ARG A 811 -10.81 17.59 2.28
C ARG A 811 -10.09 17.87 3.60
N GLY A 812 -8.86 17.36 3.78
CA GLY A 812 -8.13 17.48 5.04
C GLY A 812 -8.76 16.71 6.21
N LEU A 813 -9.53 15.66 5.90
CA LEU A 813 -10.26 14.84 6.89
C LEU A 813 -9.60 13.48 7.14
N LEU A 814 -8.67 13.05 6.28
CA LEU A 814 -8.05 11.74 6.38
C LEU A 814 -7.30 11.58 7.71
N ASN A 815 -7.61 10.50 8.44
CA ASN A 815 -6.85 10.06 9.59
C ASN A 815 -6.03 8.82 9.21
N ARG A 816 -4.81 8.70 9.73
CA ARG A 816 -3.91 7.61 9.38
C ARG A 816 -4.36 6.25 9.91
N PHE A 817 -5.08 6.23 11.04
CA PHE A 817 -5.40 5.00 11.77
C PHE A 817 -6.12 3.98 10.87
N LEU A 818 -5.64 2.72 10.89
CA LEU A 818 -6.31 1.59 10.25
C LEU A 818 -6.57 0.54 11.33
N TYR A 819 -7.84 0.14 11.48
CA TYR A 819 -8.18 -0.90 12.44
C TYR A 819 -7.83 -2.27 11.86
N LEU A 820 -6.83 -2.91 12.46
CA LEU A 820 -6.23 -4.18 11.99
C LEU A 820 -7.28 -5.25 11.68
N ASN A 821 -8.30 -5.39 12.52
CA ASN A 821 -9.32 -6.44 12.35
C ASN A 821 -10.30 -6.18 11.19
N TYR A 822 -10.31 -4.99 10.58
CA TYR A 822 -11.09 -4.68 9.36
C TYR A 822 -10.22 -4.46 8.12
N ALA A 823 -8.91 -4.48 8.28
CA ALA A 823 -7.99 -4.23 7.19
C ALA A 823 -7.90 -5.46 6.28
N ASP A 824 -7.82 -5.23 4.97
CA ASP A 824 -7.34 -6.24 4.03
C ASP A 824 -5.85 -6.52 4.28
N GLY A 825 -5.38 -7.73 3.98
CA GLY A 825 -3.98 -8.13 4.16
C GLY A 825 -2.97 -7.28 3.39
N SER A 826 -3.41 -6.54 2.37
CA SER A 826 -2.56 -5.59 1.62
C SER A 826 -2.53 -4.17 2.21
N GLN A 827 -3.37 -3.85 3.20
CA GLN A 827 -3.34 -2.54 3.84
C GLN A 827 -2.18 -2.42 4.83
N PRO A 828 -1.39 -1.32 4.81
CA PRO A 828 -0.17 -1.19 5.57
C PRO A 828 -0.43 -0.76 7.02
N VAL A 829 -1.14 -1.59 7.80
CA VAL A 829 -1.59 -1.27 9.18
C VAL A 829 -0.46 -0.75 10.07
N TYR A 830 0.67 -1.44 10.11
CA TYR A 830 1.82 -1.06 10.95
C TYR A 830 2.57 0.19 10.47
N ALA A 831 2.42 0.61 9.22
CA ALA A 831 2.95 1.91 8.78
C ALA A 831 2.15 3.09 9.37
N GLN A 832 0.94 2.83 9.89
CA GLN A 832 0.01 3.87 10.34
C GLN A 832 -0.06 4.04 11.87
N ILE A 833 0.63 3.20 12.65
CA ILE A 833 0.62 3.26 14.12
C ILE A 833 1.60 4.28 14.73
N GLY A 834 2.40 4.94 13.88
CA GLY A 834 3.48 5.86 14.27
C GLY A 834 4.84 5.18 14.39
N LEU A 835 5.91 5.93 14.11
CA LEU A 835 7.28 5.41 14.04
C LEU A 835 7.75 4.84 15.38
N ASP A 836 7.58 5.56 16.49
CA ASP A 836 8.01 5.13 17.82
C ASP A 836 7.39 3.79 18.23
N ASN A 837 6.10 3.60 17.95
CA ASN A 837 5.40 2.35 18.25
C ASN A 837 5.90 1.22 17.34
N LEU A 838 6.14 1.51 16.06
CA LEU A 838 6.68 0.53 15.11
C LEU A 838 8.08 0.06 15.51
N GLU A 839 8.99 1.00 15.80
CA GLU A 839 10.36 0.69 16.26
C GLU A 839 10.36 -0.10 17.56
N LYS A 840 9.47 0.26 18.50
CA LYS A 840 9.33 -0.48 19.75
C LYS A 840 8.79 -1.90 19.51
N LEU A 841 7.82 -2.09 18.61
CA LEU A 841 7.36 -3.43 18.21
C LEU A 841 8.48 -4.25 17.56
N GLN A 842 9.31 -3.64 16.71
CA GLN A 842 10.48 -4.27 16.08
C GLN A 842 11.56 -4.65 17.09
N ALA A 843 11.81 -3.80 18.09
CA ALA A 843 12.75 -4.10 19.17
C ALA A 843 12.25 -5.28 20.02
N VAL A 844 10.96 -5.32 20.36
CA VAL A 844 10.36 -6.48 21.05
C VAL A 844 10.44 -7.72 20.17
N LYS A 845 10.12 -7.62 18.88
CA LYS A 845 10.21 -8.76 17.95
C LYS A 845 11.62 -9.32 17.90
N SER A 846 12.63 -8.47 17.79
CA SER A 846 14.04 -8.87 17.79
C SER A 846 14.48 -9.57 19.08
N ALA A 847 13.85 -9.25 20.21
CA ALA A 847 14.13 -9.89 21.50
C ALA A 847 13.50 -11.28 21.64
N TYR A 848 12.29 -11.48 21.10
CA TYR A 848 11.50 -12.73 21.30
C TYR A 848 11.48 -13.66 20.07
N ASP A 849 11.83 -13.16 18.88
CA ASP A 849 11.94 -13.88 17.61
C ASP A 849 13.16 -13.36 16.79
N PRO A 850 14.39 -13.50 17.32
CA PRO A 850 15.60 -12.89 16.72
C PRO A 850 15.92 -13.39 15.30
N ASP A 851 15.54 -14.63 14.99
CA ASP A 851 15.76 -15.25 13.67
C ASP A 851 14.60 -14.98 12.69
N ASN A 852 13.64 -14.14 13.10
CA ASN A 852 12.38 -13.86 12.41
C ASN A 852 11.68 -15.15 11.94
N ALA A 853 11.72 -16.20 12.75
CA ALA A 853 11.19 -17.51 12.39
C ALA A 853 9.68 -17.42 12.15
N LEU A 854 8.96 -16.68 13.00
CA LEU A 854 7.52 -16.48 12.85
C LEU A 854 7.16 -15.61 11.64
N GLY A 855 8.03 -14.68 11.25
CA GLY A 855 7.84 -13.90 10.01
C GLY A 855 8.03 -14.73 8.75
N ARG A 856 8.94 -15.71 8.79
CA ARG A 856 9.23 -16.61 7.65
C ARG A 856 8.26 -17.78 7.53
N LEU A 857 7.82 -18.34 8.65
CA LEU A 857 7.14 -19.65 8.69
C LEU A 857 5.64 -19.55 8.95
N TRP A 858 5.19 -18.56 9.73
CA TRP A 858 3.76 -18.37 9.98
C TRP A 858 3.15 -17.49 8.90
N HIS A 859 2.49 -18.13 7.94
CA HIS A 859 1.72 -17.48 6.90
C HIS A 859 0.40 -16.94 7.45
N GLY A 860 0.14 -15.66 7.17
CA GLY A 860 -1.08 -14.98 7.59
C GLY A 860 -0.88 -13.99 8.74
N GLY A 861 -1.95 -13.24 9.03
CA GLY A 861 -1.88 -12.06 9.90
C GLY A 861 -1.06 -10.91 9.30
N PHE A 862 -0.93 -9.84 10.06
CA PHE A 862 -0.16 -8.66 9.66
C PHE A 862 1.26 -8.77 10.19
N LYS A 863 2.25 -8.33 9.40
CA LYS A 863 3.67 -8.34 9.74
C LYS A 863 4.29 -6.96 9.49
N PHE A 864 5.43 -6.68 10.11
CA PHE A 864 6.20 -5.43 9.96
C PHE A 864 7.70 -5.70 9.93
#